data_AF-A0A7V8V2V6-F1
#
_entry.id   AF-A0A7V8V2V6-F1
#
_cell.length_a   1.000
_cell.length_b   1.000
_cell.length_c   1.000
_cell.angle_alpha   90.00
_cell.angle_beta   90.00
_cell.angle_gamma   90.00
#
_symmetry.space_group_name_H-M   'P 1'
#
loop_
_entity.id
_entity.type
_entity.pdbx_description
1 polymer ?
#
loop_
_entity_poly.entity_id
_entity_poly.type
_entity_poly.pdbx_seq_one_letter_code
_entity_poly.pdbx_strand_id
1 'polypeptide(L)'
;MPFYHSLRHLIRQVGLGILLLVACCGTLRPVQAETGETIHLPAGRDKPVSGLYLEIDTRWIDGSGYRPIGVTIATANGLPAPADRRLEITLRPQYYNFHSRNPFPAVTQEMKLSQGKVAEKHTLLVPQQFLWNSLEVITREDGQRLKELSSESTSVIMMFVNGQFTEAYPATIVFHRDAPKRDDRATWVLDQANRRDAGEEVDEIPDLRIFFNEQSLPTNQNLKSHLTGSPNQAISALPFLPRTDLLPLTDIPDTWQGLSSADLIVLERKDLETVARKTPERFAVLHQWILAGGNLLVWNAGENGSDAVDQLLAPNATNAISAWKSFPTNSVNERDLGIFDKIRHPRNRYAATNAANYVPLAVRKGKLIESDDSLNGSTPIAGTPLKLAARNEGFGKIVVVQGNPFPGTAGSWQRIFAVFHGDRLAWFQRYGMSRLRENLGFWEFLIPGVGVAPVTTFELLITLFVILIGPVNYFLLRSIGRLNFLIVTVPVGAFLVTAVLMSYAVLSDGLSTKSRIRTVTLLDQTTGRGASWSRQAYYAGLASTSGLTFPVDAAVYEYEQYPLTEHTGEKRMDWGEDQVLRGGYFRSRVTQQFLAIRPFQTARRLEVSTQEGKLSVKNELGTQVTQLILIDQNAVQYFAKDIRPDAESDLSVASSDQISEFRRTLNEKNLSIPDGFDHRTYVQRSSTRTNYYVQSSSMPEIFQREPSFNQSLMERELQNQMAHSFAALGPRSYIAIVEHFPETPLGLKTQAGEKSIEVVMGKW
;
A
#
# COMPACT_ATOMS: atom_id res chain seq x y z
N MET A 1 67.16 -24.73 25.50
CA MET A 1 67.61 -23.50 24.82
C MET A 1 66.39 -22.66 24.42
N PRO A 2 66.35 -21.36 24.73
CA PRO A 2 65.11 -20.61 25.00
C PRO A 2 64.50 -19.91 23.78
N PHE A 3 64.80 -20.36 22.56
CA PHE A 3 64.41 -19.65 21.33
C PHE A 3 63.01 -20.00 20.78
N TYR A 4 62.44 -21.16 21.14
CA TYR A 4 61.16 -21.61 20.56
C TYR A 4 59.90 -21.05 21.23
N HIS A 5 60.00 -20.59 22.49
CA HIS A 5 58.85 -20.00 23.19
C HIS A 5 58.65 -18.51 22.85
N SER A 6 59.73 -17.79 22.56
CA SER A 6 59.70 -16.36 22.18
C SER A 6 59.00 -16.15 20.82
N LEU A 7 59.28 -17.01 19.83
CA LEU A 7 58.73 -16.85 18.49
C LEU A 7 57.21 -17.08 18.41
N ARG A 8 56.66 -18.02 19.19
CA ARG A 8 55.21 -18.25 19.26
C ARG A 8 54.46 -17.13 19.99
N HIS A 9 55.09 -16.49 20.97
CA HIS A 9 54.52 -15.33 21.66
C HIS A 9 54.56 -14.08 20.78
N LEU A 10 55.65 -13.87 20.04
CA LEU A 10 55.80 -12.77 19.10
C LEU A 10 54.83 -12.90 17.91
N ILE A 11 54.64 -14.10 17.34
CA ILE A 11 53.68 -14.34 16.25
C ILE A 11 52.24 -14.16 16.74
N ARG A 12 51.92 -14.55 17.99
CA ARG A 12 50.60 -14.27 18.58
C ARG A 12 50.37 -12.78 18.85
N GLN A 13 51.37 -12.04 19.33
CA GLN A 13 51.24 -10.60 19.58
C GLN A 13 51.20 -9.78 18.29
N VAL A 14 51.97 -10.17 17.27
CA VAL A 14 51.92 -9.55 15.93
C VAL A 14 50.62 -9.92 15.21
N GLY A 15 50.14 -11.16 15.34
CA GLY A 15 48.84 -11.59 14.81
C GLY A 15 47.66 -10.88 15.49
N LEU A 16 47.72 -10.67 16.80
CA LEU A 16 46.71 -9.91 17.56
C LEU A 16 46.77 -8.41 17.24
N GLY A 17 47.97 -7.87 17.05
CA GLY A 17 48.19 -6.47 16.65
C GLY A 17 47.71 -6.18 15.22
N ILE A 18 47.88 -7.12 14.28
CA ILE A 18 47.35 -7.02 12.91
C ILE A 18 45.83 -7.20 12.89
N LEU A 19 45.27 -8.09 13.72
CA LEU A 19 43.80 -8.20 13.89
C LEU A 19 43.17 -6.94 14.51
N LEU A 20 43.85 -6.29 15.46
CA LEU A 20 43.43 -5.01 16.03
C LEU A 20 43.60 -3.85 15.05
N LEU A 21 44.66 -3.83 14.23
CA LEU A 21 44.84 -2.82 13.18
C LEU A 21 43.86 -3.00 12.01
N VAL A 22 43.48 -4.24 11.65
CA VAL A 22 42.41 -4.49 10.68
C VAL A 22 41.02 -4.17 11.27
N ALA A 23 40.83 -4.32 12.58
CA ALA A 23 39.63 -3.85 13.27
C ALA A 23 39.56 -2.31 13.39
N CYS A 24 40.69 -1.61 13.42
CA CYS A 24 40.75 -0.14 13.47
C CYS A 24 40.84 0.54 12.09
N CYS A 25 41.29 -0.16 11.04
CA CYS A 25 41.36 0.34 9.65
C CYS A 25 40.27 -0.24 8.74
N GLY A 26 39.42 -1.14 9.23
CA GLY A 26 38.12 -1.35 8.62
C GLY A 26 37.40 -0.01 8.64
N THR A 27 36.89 0.45 7.50
CA THR A 27 35.93 1.56 7.48
C THR A 27 34.95 1.32 8.61
N LEU A 28 34.95 2.18 9.63
CA LEU A 28 33.90 2.22 10.64
C LEU A 28 32.62 2.45 9.86
N ARG A 29 31.97 1.37 9.41
CA ARG A 29 30.61 1.44 8.94
C ARG A 29 29.83 1.76 10.20
N PRO A 30 29.18 2.93 10.27
CA PRO A 30 28.31 3.19 11.39
C PRO A 30 27.27 2.05 11.39
N VAL A 31 27.09 1.42 12.55
CA VAL A 31 25.99 0.49 12.76
C VAL A 31 24.72 1.35 12.67
N GLN A 32 24.14 1.46 11.48
CA GLN A 32 22.91 2.21 11.19
C GLN A 32 21.80 1.18 10.91
N ALA A 33 20.71 1.14 11.67
CA ALA A 33 19.58 2.07 11.78
C ALA A 33 18.64 1.93 10.57
N GLU A 34 17.49 1.30 10.82
CA GLU A 34 16.34 1.22 9.91
C GLU A 34 16.53 0.29 8.71
N THR A 35 15.44 0.01 8.00
CA THR A 35 15.52 -0.75 6.75
C THR A 35 15.91 0.22 5.64
N GLY A 36 17.04 0.00 5.00
CA GLY A 36 17.64 0.96 4.09
C GLY A 36 19.02 1.43 4.53
N GLU A 37 19.65 2.21 3.67
CA GLU A 37 20.97 2.79 3.86
C GLU A 37 21.06 4.14 3.13
N THR A 38 21.99 4.99 3.55
CA THR A 38 22.37 6.18 2.78
C THR A 38 23.49 5.82 1.81
N ILE A 39 23.23 6.02 0.53
CA ILE A 39 24.15 5.71 -0.57
C ILE A 39 24.76 7.02 -1.07
N HIS A 40 26.09 7.08 -1.20
CA HIS A 40 26.79 8.21 -1.77
C HIS A 40 27.47 7.83 -3.10
N LEU A 41 27.23 8.62 -4.15
CA LEU A 41 27.83 8.45 -5.47
C LEU A 41 28.56 9.75 -5.91
N PRO A 42 29.76 9.64 -6.51
CA PRO A 42 30.52 8.40 -6.71
C PRO A 42 30.97 7.75 -5.40
N ALA A 43 31.04 6.41 -5.39
CA ALA A 43 31.50 5.65 -4.23
C ALA A 43 33.02 5.79 -3.97
N GLY A 44 33.77 6.23 -4.98
CA GLY A 44 35.22 6.48 -4.89
C GLY A 44 35.55 7.86 -4.34
N ARG A 45 36.78 8.05 -3.88
CA ARG A 45 37.28 9.34 -3.35
C ARG A 45 37.68 10.35 -4.43
N ASP A 46 37.70 9.93 -5.69
CA ASP A 46 38.10 10.78 -6.80
C ASP A 46 37.04 11.85 -7.07
N LYS A 47 37.52 13.02 -7.53
CA LYS A 47 36.64 14.12 -7.88
C LYS A 47 35.73 13.70 -9.06
N PRO A 48 34.40 13.82 -8.95
CA PRO A 48 33.48 13.41 -10.00
C PRO A 48 33.67 14.24 -11.27
N VAL A 49 33.65 13.58 -12.43
CA VAL A 49 33.83 14.22 -13.75
C VAL A 49 32.71 15.22 -14.03
N SER A 50 31.46 14.83 -13.73
CA SER A 50 30.29 15.70 -13.76
C SER A 50 30.35 16.87 -12.76
N GLY A 51 31.25 16.85 -11.78
CA GLY A 51 31.32 17.85 -10.71
C GLY A 51 30.14 17.80 -9.75
N LEU A 52 29.42 16.67 -9.66
CA LEU A 52 28.29 16.48 -8.75
C LEU A 52 28.51 15.30 -7.79
N TYR A 53 27.88 15.39 -6.63
CA TYR A 53 27.62 14.28 -5.73
C TYR A 53 26.12 13.97 -5.71
N LEU A 54 25.81 12.70 -5.55
CA LEU A 54 24.47 12.20 -5.34
C LEU A 54 24.42 11.45 -4.02
N GLU A 55 23.51 11.83 -3.15
CA GLU A 55 23.18 11.08 -1.93
C GLU A 55 21.75 10.54 -2.06
N ILE A 56 21.58 9.24 -1.79
CA ILE A 56 20.30 8.55 -1.86
C ILE A 56 20.03 7.94 -0.48
N ASP A 57 19.11 8.53 0.27
CA ASP A 57 18.64 8.02 1.55
C ASP A 57 17.45 7.10 1.33
N THR A 58 17.67 5.81 1.51
CA THR A 58 16.63 4.78 1.33
C THR A 58 15.94 4.39 2.63
N ARG A 59 16.28 5.00 3.77
CA ARG A 59 15.79 4.58 5.10
C ARG A 59 14.30 4.88 5.28
N TRP A 60 13.53 3.84 5.59
CA TRP A 60 12.11 3.96 5.92
C TRP A 60 11.63 2.71 6.69
N ILE A 61 10.36 2.70 7.09
CA ILE A 61 9.71 1.47 7.56
C ILE A 61 9.44 0.50 6.40
N ASP A 62 9.46 -0.80 6.70
CA ASP A 62 9.01 -1.84 5.80
C ASP A 62 7.49 -1.96 5.80
N GLY A 63 6.90 -1.90 4.61
CA GLY A 63 5.47 -2.08 4.41
C GLY A 63 5.11 -2.09 2.93
N SER A 64 3.97 -2.70 2.60
CA SER A 64 3.38 -2.61 1.27
C SER A 64 2.88 -1.17 1.07
N GLY A 65 3.37 -0.46 0.06
CA GLY A 65 3.15 0.99 -0.05
C GLY A 65 4.13 1.67 -1.01
N TYR A 66 4.26 2.98 -0.91
CA TYR A 66 5.33 3.75 -1.53
C TYR A 66 6.35 4.14 -0.46
N ARG A 67 7.62 3.77 -0.70
CA ARG A 67 8.75 4.19 0.11
C ARG A 67 9.25 5.55 -0.40
N PRO A 68 9.29 6.60 0.43
CA PRO A 68 9.92 7.87 0.07
C PRO A 68 11.44 7.71 0.11
N ILE A 69 12.11 7.91 -1.03
CA ILE A 69 13.56 7.92 -1.14
C ILE A 69 14.05 9.35 -1.23
N GLY A 70 14.87 9.78 -0.28
CA GLY A 70 15.50 11.09 -0.31
C GLY A 70 16.63 11.10 -1.32
N VAL A 71 16.64 12.05 -2.25
CA VAL A 71 17.69 12.19 -3.25
C VAL A 71 18.26 13.60 -3.19
N THR A 72 19.52 13.73 -2.77
CA THR A 72 20.21 15.02 -2.69
C THR A 72 21.24 15.11 -3.80
N ILE A 73 21.08 16.11 -4.67
CA ILE A 73 22.07 16.45 -5.71
C ILE A 73 22.90 17.62 -5.19
N ALA A 74 24.22 17.50 -5.18
CA ALA A 74 25.11 18.54 -4.68
C ALA A 74 26.30 18.80 -5.61
N THR A 75 26.84 20.02 -5.60
CA THR A 75 28.09 20.36 -6.32
C THR A 75 29.30 19.81 -5.58
N ALA A 76 30.21 19.16 -6.30
CA ALA A 76 31.37 18.51 -5.68
C ALA A 76 32.45 19.45 -5.16
N ASN A 77 32.46 20.71 -5.60
CA ASN A 77 33.38 21.75 -5.13
C ASN A 77 32.80 22.58 -3.96
N GLY A 78 31.56 22.31 -3.53
CA GLY A 78 30.87 23.08 -2.50
C GLY A 78 30.52 24.52 -2.91
N LEU A 79 30.71 24.89 -4.19
CA LEU A 79 30.38 26.21 -4.71
C LEU A 79 28.99 26.18 -5.37
N PRO A 80 28.21 27.27 -5.31
CA PRO A 80 26.93 27.37 -5.99
C PRO A 80 26.97 26.93 -7.45
N ALA A 81 25.96 26.17 -7.89
CA ALA A 81 25.83 25.73 -9.26
C ALA A 81 25.80 26.94 -10.22
N PRO A 82 26.66 26.98 -11.26
CA PRO A 82 26.75 28.14 -12.15
C PRO A 82 25.53 28.29 -13.07
N ALA A 83 24.78 27.21 -13.28
CA ALA A 83 23.56 27.15 -14.07
C ALA A 83 22.63 26.06 -13.52
N ASP A 84 21.37 26.08 -13.97
CA ASP A 84 20.42 24.99 -13.72
C ASP A 84 20.92 23.69 -14.34
N ARG A 85 20.88 22.60 -13.57
CA ARG A 85 21.21 21.25 -14.04
C ARG A 85 20.03 20.32 -13.83
N ARG A 86 19.70 19.52 -14.83
CA ARG A 86 18.57 18.58 -14.79
C ARG A 86 19.09 17.16 -14.93
N LEU A 87 18.72 16.31 -14.00
CA LEU A 87 19.16 14.92 -13.93
C LEU A 87 17.95 14.01 -13.95
N GLU A 88 17.94 13.05 -14.86
CA GLU A 88 17.01 11.93 -14.85
C GLU A 88 17.61 10.84 -13.97
N ILE A 89 16.96 10.55 -12.85
CA ILE A 89 17.41 9.55 -11.88
C ILE A 89 16.42 8.39 -11.89
N THR A 90 16.92 7.21 -12.25
CA THR A 90 16.19 5.94 -12.20
C THR A 90 16.69 5.10 -11.05
N LEU A 91 15.78 4.67 -10.18
CA LEU A 91 16.02 3.73 -9.10
C LEU A 91 15.30 2.41 -9.40
N ARG A 92 16.02 1.29 -9.37
CA ARG A 92 15.43 -0.04 -9.51
C ARG A 92 15.82 -0.93 -8.33
N PRO A 93 14.89 -1.20 -7.41
CA PRO A 93 15.10 -2.16 -6.34
C PRO A 93 15.35 -3.57 -6.90
N GLN A 94 16.11 -4.37 -6.16
CA GLN A 94 16.47 -5.73 -6.54
C GLN A 94 16.45 -6.64 -5.31
N TYR A 95 16.25 -7.94 -5.54
CA TYR A 95 16.28 -8.97 -4.49
C TYR A 95 17.26 -10.07 -4.86
N TYR A 96 18.02 -10.56 -3.87
CA TYR A 96 19.22 -11.42 -4.03
C TYR A 96 19.01 -12.68 -4.88
N ASN A 97 17.80 -13.23 -4.95
CA ASN A 97 17.50 -14.47 -5.69
C ASN A 97 16.43 -14.34 -6.79
N PHE A 98 15.85 -13.16 -7.01
CA PHE A 98 14.89 -12.97 -8.12
C PHE A 98 15.63 -12.59 -9.39
N HIS A 99 16.45 -13.51 -9.90
CA HIS A 99 16.94 -13.39 -11.27
C HIS A 99 15.73 -13.59 -12.20
N SER A 100 15.29 -12.48 -12.81
CA SER A 100 14.53 -12.38 -14.07
C SER A 100 13.03 -12.73 -14.15
N ARG A 101 12.31 -13.13 -13.10
CA ARG A 101 10.86 -13.48 -13.23
C ARG A 101 9.88 -12.31 -13.01
N ASN A 102 9.93 -11.60 -11.87
CA ASN A 102 9.13 -10.38 -11.65
C ASN A 102 10.08 -9.24 -11.22
N PRO A 103 10.68 -8.47 -12.14
CA PRO A 103 11.55 -7.37 -11.75
C PRO A 103 10.73 -6.30 -11.03
N PHE A 104 11.25 -5.78 -9.92
CA PHE A 104 10.73 -4.55 -9.32
C PHE A 104 10.74 -3.44 -10.37
N PRO A 105 9.81 -2.46 -10.29
CA PRO A 105 9.78 -1.37 -11.23
C PRO A 105 11.07 -0.56 -11.19
N ALA A 106 11.61 -0.22 -12.36
CA ALA A 106 12.50 0.92 -12.49
C ALA A 106 11.66 2.19 -12.38
N VAL A 107 11.94 3.02 -11.38
CA VAL A 107 11.21 4.25 -11.10
C VAL A 107 12.09 5.44 -11.46
N THR A 108 11.61 6.30 -12.34
CA THR A 108 12.38 7.43 -12.88
C THR A 108 11.71 8.76 -12.53
N GLN A 109 12.52 9.77 -12.22
CA GLN A 109 12.06 11.15 -12.07
C GLN A 109 13.15 12.13 -12.54
N GLU A 110 12.73 13.21 -13.21
CA GLU A 110 13.61 14.36 -13.48
C GLU A 110 13.74 15.22 -12.21
N MET A 111 14.98 15.49 -11.82
CA MET A 111 15.33 16.27 -10.65
C MET A 111 16.25 17.42 -11.02
N LYS A 112 16.05 18.57 -10.39
CA LYS A 112 16.78 19.80 -10.71
C LYS A 112 17.75 20.17 -9.60
N LEU A 113 18.96 20.60 -9.97
CA LEU A 113 19.83 21.43 -9.14
C LEU A 113 19.79 22.86 -9.68
N SER A 114 19.17 23.76 -8.92
CA SER A 114 18.94 25.14 -9.35
C SER A 114 20.22 25.97 -9.30
N GLN A 115 20.37 26.89 -10.27
CA GLN A 115 21.44 27.88 -10.30
C GLN A 115 21.54 28.61 -8.96
N GLY A 116 22.77 28.79 -8.45
CA GLY A 116 23.02 29.46 -7.18
C GLY A 116 22.87 28.58 -5.94
N LYS A 117 22.43 27.31 -6.06
CA LYS A 117 22.40 26.35 -4.95
C LYS A 117 23.64 25.45 -4.94
N VAL A 118 24.10 25.10 -3.74
CA VAL A 118 25.17 24.09 -3.54
C VAL A 118 24.60 22.68 -3.53
N ALA A 119 23.39 22.51 -3.01
CA ALA A 119 22.67 21.25 -2.96
C ALA A 119 21.16 21.45 -3.05
N GLU A 120 20.46 20.45 -3.57
CA GLU A 120 19.00 20.41 -3.64
C GLU A 120 18.50 19.00 -3.32
N LYS A 121 17.53 18.91 -2.41
CA LYS A 121 16.94 17.64 -1.94
C LYS A 121 15.59 17.42 -2.59
N HIS A 122 15.38 16.21 -3.09
CA HIS A 122 14.17 15.73 -3.72
C HIS A 122 13.66 14.48 -3.01
N THR A 123 12.42 14.09 -3.28
CA THR A 123 11.87 12.82 -2.84
C THR A 123 11.32 12.06 -4.04
N LEU A 124 11.81 10.83 -4.22
CA LEU A 124 11.34 9.90 -5.22
C LEU A 124 10.53 8.80 -4.53
N LEU A 125 9.25 8.71 -4.86
CA LEU A 125 8.36 7.68 -4.31
C LEU A 125 8.51 6.38 -5.11
N VAL A 126 8.95 5.32 -4.45
CA VAL A 126 9.19 4.02 -5.10
C VAL A 126 8.22 2.98 -4.51
N PRO A 127 7.39 2.31 -5.33
CA PRO A 127 6.52 1.23 -4.84
C PRO A 127 7.32 0.10 -4.19
N GLN A 128 7.02 -0.17 -2.92
CA GLN A 128 7.57 -1.29 -2.16
C GLN A 128 6.56 -2.45 -2.16
N GLN A 129 6.86 -3.49 -2.95
CA GLN A 129 6.08 -4.73 -3.03
C GLN A 129 6.66 -5.86 -2.17
N PHE A 130 7.97 -5.83 -1.95
CA PHE A 130 8.72 -6.83 -1.20
C PHE A 130 10.03 -6.23 -0.70
N LEU A 131 10.82 -7.02 0.03
CA LEU A 131 12.14 -6.63 0.55
C LEU A 131 13.11 -6.25 -0.58
N TRP A 132 13.89 -5.19 -0.34
CA TRP A 132 14.95 -4.73 -1.25
C TRP A 132 16.30 -5.14 -0.67
N ASN A 133 17.14 -5.82 -1.45
CA ASN A 133 18.49 -6.23 -1.03
C ASN A 133 19.57 -5.35 -1.66
N SER A 134 19.30 -4.86 -2.86
CA SER A 134 20.16 -3.93 -3.56
C SER A 134 19.33 -2.94 -4.36
N LEU A 135 19.98 -1.85 -4.75
CA LEU A 135 19.42 -0.80 -5.57
C LEU A 135 20.32 -0.55 -6.76
N GLU A 136 19.79 -0.72 -7.96
CA GLU A 136 20.40 -0.18 -9.17
C GLU A 136 20.03 1.30 -9.28
N VAL A 137 21.04 2.12 -9.56
CA VAL A 137 20.94 3.57 -9.70
C VAL A 137 21.46 3.94 -11.07
N ILE A 138 20.63 4.59 -11.88
CA ILE A 138 21.04 5.12 -13.18
C ILE A 138 20.77 6.61 -13.19
N THR A 139 21.82 7.39 -13.42
CA THR A 139 21.73 8.85 -13.51
C THR A 139 22.10 9.30 -14.91
N ARG A 140 21.25 10.13 -15.52
CA ARG A 140 21.51 10.76 -16.82
C ARG A 140 21.39 12.28 -16.71
N GLU A 141 22.20 12.98 -17.47
CA GLU A 141 22.10 14.42 -17.71
C GLU A 141 22.10 14.63 -19.22
N ASP A 142 21.11 15.35 -19.75
CA ASP A 142 20.91 15.56 -21.20
C ASP A 142 20.94 14.25 -22.02
N GLY A 143 20.38 13.18 -21.46
CA GLY A 143 20.35 11.84 -22.07
C GLY A 143 21.66 11.05 -21.98
N GLN A 144 22.76 11.66 -21.52
CA GLN A 144 24.04 10.97 -21.33
C GLN A 144 24.12 10.35 -19.93
N ARG A 145 24.47 9.06 -19.85
CA ARG A 145 24.65 8.35 -18.57
C ARG A 145 25.91 8.86 -17.87
N LEU A 146 25.74 9.39 -16.65
CA LEU A 146 26.82 9.75 -15.74
C LEU A 146 27.28 8.48 -15.02
N LYS A 147 28.36 7.86 -15.50
CA LYS A 147 28.83 6.54 -15.02
C LYS A 147 29.22 6.58 -13.55
N GLU A 148 29.82 7.67 -13.10
CA GLU A 148 30.26 7.87 -11.73
C GLU A 148 29.10 8.13 -10.76
N LEU A 149 27.94 8.56 -11.26
CA LEU A 149 26.69 8.70 -10.50
C LEU A 149 25.71 7.54 -10.77
N SER A 150 26.19 6.45 -11.37
CA SER A 150 25.41 5.25 -11.63
C SER A 150 26.04 4.04 -10.95
N SER A 151 25.21 3.09 -10.52
CA SER A 151 25.64 1.83 -9.93
C SER A 151 24.69 0.72 -10.39
N GLU A 152 25.23 -0.39 -10.90
CA GLU A 152 24.43 -1.56 -11.29
C GLU A 152 23.86 -2.29 -10.07
N SER A 153 24.49 -2.12 -8.90
CA SER A 153 24.03 -2.70 -7.65
C SER A 153 24.73 -1.99 -6.48
N THR A 154 23.94 -1.28 -5.68
CA THR A 154 24.38 -0.79 -4.37
C THR A 154 23.68 -1.60 -3.31
N SER A 155 24.43 -2.06 -2.31
CA SER A 155 23.84 -2.70 -1.14
C SER A 155 22.83 -1.76 -0.51
N VAL A 156 21.64 -2.27 -0.22
CA VAL A 156 20.70 -1.63 0.67
C VAL A 156 20.68 -2.52 1.89
N ILE A 157 21.30 -2.08 3.00
CA ILE A 157 21.28 -2.87 4.23
C ILE A 157 19.83 -3.08 4.65
N MET A 158 19.42 -4.34 4.64
CA MET A 158 18.30 -4.80 5.43
C MET A 158 18.88 -5.54 6.62
N MET A 159 18.34 -5.30 7.82
CA MET A 159 18.55 -6.25 8.88
C MET A 159 17.89 -7.57 8.46
N PHE A 160 18.71 -8.56 8.15
CA PHE A 160 18.35 -9.97 8.11
C PHE A 160 17.98 -10.43 9.52
N VAL A 161 16.91 -9.90 10.11
CA VAL A 161 16.26 -10.56 11.24
C VAL A 161 15.38 -11.66 10.66
N ASN A 162 16.00 -12.79 10.35
CA ASN A 162 15.36 -14.09 10.17
C ASN A 162 14.41 -14.27 8.96
N GLY A 163 14.49 -13.45 7.91
CA GLY A 163 13.74 -13.67 6.66
C GLY A 163 12.22 -13.57 6.80
N GLN A 164 11.74 -12.77 7.75
CA GLN A 164 10.32 -12.56 8.02
C GLN A 164 9.83 -11.25 7.42
N PHE A 165 8.80 -11.32 6.58
CA PHE A 165 8.07 -10.16 6.05
C PHE A 165 6.58 -10.50 6.15
N THR A 166 5.74 -9.55 6.51
CA THR A 166 4.32 -9.79 6.76
C THR A 166 3.48 -8.58 6.35
N GLU A 167 2.24 -8.82 5.95
CA GLU A 167 1.21 -7.79 5.77
C GLU A 167 0.15 -7.84 6.86
N ALA A 168 0.32 -8.72 7.85
CA ALA A 168 -0.67 -8.99 8.89
C ALA A 168 -0.34 -8.32 10.23
N TYR A 169 0.79 -7.62 10.32
CA TYR A 169 1.20 -6.83 11.47
C TYR A 169 1.39 -5.37 11.03
N PRO A 170 1.00 -4.37 11.84
CA PRO A 170 0.92 -3.01 11.38
C PRO A 170 2.34 -2.45 11.25
N ALA A 171 2.61 -1.77 10.15
CA ALA A 171 3.77 -0.88 10.09
C ALA A 171 3.39 0.46 10.75
N THR A 172 4.17 0.88 11.73
CA THR A 172 3.78 1.99 12.62
C THR A 172 4.85 3.07 12.67
N ILE A 173 4.42 4.33 12.56
CA ILE A 173 5.29 5.49 12.75
C ILE A 173 4.79 6.28 13.96
N VAL A 174 5.67 6.51 14.92
CA VAL A 174 5.45 7.48 16.00
C VAL A 174 6.10 8.78 15.58
N PHE A 175 5.32 9.84 15.40
CA PHE A 175 5.85 11.18 15.18
C PHE A 175 5.87 11.92 16.53
N HIS A 176 7.01 12.51 16.88
CA HIS A 176 7.19 13.20 18.17
C HIS A 176 8.07 14.44 18.03
N ARG A 177 7.77 15.51 18.77
CA ARG A 177 8.56 16.77 18.72
C ARG A 177 10.04 16.57 19.11
N ASP A 178 10.29 15.68 20.07
CA ASP A 178 11.62 15.42 20.64
C ASP A 178 12.25 14.13 20.09
N ALA A 179 11.69 13.57 19.00
CA ALA A 179 12.30 12.42 18.34
C ALA A 179 13.65 12.83 17.71
N PRO A 180 14.75 12.13 18.00
CA PRO A 180 16.03 12.40 17.36
C PRO A 180 15.98 12.06 15.86
N LYS A 181 16.72 12.83 15.06
CA LYS A 181 17.00 12.44 13.67
C LYS A 181 17.73 11.11 13.63
N ARG A 182 17.50 10.37 12.55
CA ARG A 182 18.03 9.01 12.33
C ARG A 182 19.55 8.92 12.55
N ASP A 183 20.28 9.86 11.96
CA ASP A 183 21.74 9.94 12.04
C ASP A 183 22.25 10.29 13.46
N ASP A 184 21.44 10.98 14.25
CA ASP A 184 21.82 11.47 15.58
C ASP A 184 21.40 10.53 16.71
N ARG A 185 20.68 9.43 16.43
CA ARG A 185 20.07 8.56 17.45
C ARG A 185 21.07 8.01 18.47
N ALA A 186 22.20 7.46 18.00
CA ALA A 186 23.18 6.84 18.90
C ALA A 186 23.81 7.87 19.85
N THR A 187 24.19 9.03 19.31
CA THR A 187 24.70 10.17 20.08
C THR A 187 23.65 10.74 21.02
N TRP A 188 22.40 10.86 20.57
CA TRP A 188 21.29 11.34 21.37
C TRP A 188 21.02 10.40 22.55
N VAL A 189 20.97 9.08 22.35
CA VAL A 189 20.75 8.12 23.44
C VAL A 189 21.84 8.23 24.51
N LEU A 190 23.10 8.39 24.09
CA LEU A 190 24.23 8.57 24.99
C LEU A 190 24.15 9.90 25.76
N ASP A 191 23.82 10.99 25.07
CA ASP A 191 23.61 12.31 25.66
C ASP A 191 22.53 12.27 26.74
N GLN A 192 21.37 11.69 26.43
CA GLN A 192 20.28 11.58 27.39
C GLN A 192 20.63 10.72 28.62
N ALA A 193 21.46 9.66 28.44
CA ALA A 193 21.94 8.86 29.55
C ALA A 193 22.86 9.67 30.47
N ASN A 194 23.80 10.43 29.88
CA ASN A 194 24.73 11.28 30.64
C ASN A 194 23.99 12.40 31.40
N ARG A 195 23.05 13.09 30.75
CA ARG A 195 22.21 14.13 31.37
C ARG A 195 21.45 13.56 32.57
N ARG A 196 20.85 12.37 32.40
CA ARG A 196 20.14 11.67 33.49
C ARG A 196 21.06 11.32 34.66
N ASP A 197 22.24 10.80 34.40
CA ASP A 197 23.22 10.43 35.44
C ASP A 197 23.77 11.67 36.17
N ALA A 198 23.85 12.81 35.47
CA ALA A 198 24.21 14.10 36.03
C ALA A 198 23.05 14.79 36.80
N GLY A 199 21.83 14.23 36.75
CA GLY A 199 20.64 14.83 37.37
C GLY A 199 20.07 16.02 36.60
N GLU A 200 20.43 16.17 35.33
CA GLU A 200 19.92 17.20 34.42
C GLU A 200 18.57 16.79 33.83
N GLU A 201 17.81 17.78 33.34
CA GLU A 201 16.58 17.54 32.59
C GLU A 201 16.92 16.77 31.30
N VAL A 202 16.07 15.81 30.92
CA VAL A 202 16.21 15.01 29.69
C VAL A 202 15.02 15.29 28.77
N ASP A 203 15.19 15.00 27.49
CA ASP A 203 14.12 15.17 26.51
C ASP A 203 12.96 14.20 26.84
N GLU A 204 11.74 14.73 26.90
CA GLU A 204 10.56 13.99 27.35
C GLU A 204 9.97 13.15 26.21
N ILE A 205 10.47 11.93 26.02
CA ILE A 205 9.84 10.95 25.14
C ILE A 205 8.95 9.96 25.90
N PRO A 206 7.84 9.47 25.30
CA PRO A 206 7.03 8.44 25.91
C PRO A 206 7.84 7.15 26.16
N ASP A 207 7.50 6.40 27.20
CA ASP A 207 8.12 5.10 27.47
C ASP A 207 7.61 4.05 26.48
N LEU A 208 8.29 3.96 25.32
CA LEU A 208 7.91 3.12 24.20
C LEU A 208 8.24 1.64 24.39
N ARG A 209 8.84 1.23 25.51
CA ARG A 209 9.36 -0.15 25.68
C ARG A 209 8.30 -1.23 25.45
N ILE A 210 7.11 -1.07 26.06
CA ILE A 210 6.03 -2.05 25.90
C ILE A 210 5.40 -1.92 24.52
N PHE A 211 5.23 -0.70 24.03
CA PHE A 211 4.70 -0.46 22.68
C PHE A 211 5.57 -1.12 21.60
N PHE A 212 6.90 -0.95 21.66
CA PHE A 212 7.87 -1.59 20.77
C PHE A 212 7.83 -3.12 20.85
N ASN A 213 7.69 -3.69 22.05
CA ASN A 213 7.47 -5.13 22.18
C ASN A 213 6.15 -5.58 21.53
N GLU A 214 5.09 -4.80 21.70
CA GLU A 214 3.79 -5.02 21.08
C GLU A 214 3.82 -4.79 19.56
N GLN A 215 4.82 -4.08 19.02
CA GLN A 215 5.06 -3.94 17.58
C GLN A 215 5.99 -5.03 17.00
N SER A 216 6.58 -5.86 17.85
CA SER A 216 7.50 -6.91 17.41
C SER A 216 6.78 -8.13 16.84
N LEU A 217 7.34 -8.65 15.74
CA LEU A 217 6.92 -9.94 15.22
C LEU A 217 7.45 -11.05 16.15
N PRO A 218 6.69 -12.13 16.38
CA PRO A 218 7.19 -13.32 17.05
C PRO A 218 8.30 -13.96 16.19
N THR A 219 9.55 -13.58 16.44
CA THR A 219 10.76 -14.07 15.76
C THR A 219 11.75 -14.63 16.78
N ASN A 220 12.78 -15.34 16.31
CA ASN A 220 13.84 -15.91 17.15
C ASN A 220 14.70 -14.89 17.94
N GLN A 221 14.50 -13.58 17.77
CA GLN A 221 15.19 -12.55 18.54
C GLN A 221 14.32 -12.03 19.68
N ASN A 222 14.80 -12.20 20.92
CA ASN A 222 14.18 -11.64 22.10
C ASN A 222 14.55 -10.15 22.22
N LEU A 223 13.60 -9.24 21.93
CA LEU A 223 13.81 -7.80 22.04
C LEU A 223 14.02 -7.31 23.47
N LYS A 224 13.71 -8.12 24.49
CA LYS A 224 13.85 -7.73 25.90
C LYS A 224 15.22 -7.16 26.21
N SER A 225 16.30 -7.75 25.68
CA SER A 225 17.67 -7.26 25.90
C SER A 225 17.87 -5.84 25.39
N HIS A 226 17.29 -5.50 24.24
CA HIS A 226 17.38 -4.18 23.61
C HIS A 226 16.45 -3.14 24.25
N LEU A 227 15.41 -3.59 24.93
CA LEU A 227 14.45 -2.75 25.65
C LEU A 227 14.83 -2.56 27.14
N THR A 228 15.86 -3.26 27.63
CA THR A 228 16.35 -3.07 29.00
C THR A 228 16.93 -1.66 29.18
N GLY A 229 16.72 -1.08 30.36
CA GLY A 229 17.26 0.24 30.71
C GLY A 229 16.21 1.35 30.76
N SER A 230 16.60 2.58 30.40
CA SER A 230 15.75 3.78 30.44
C SER A 230 14.77 3.83 29.26
N PRO A 231 13.70 4.65 29.33
CA PRO A 231 12.85 4.96 28.16
C PRO A 231 13.67 5.39 26.93
N ASN A 232 14.68 6.23 27.13
CA ASN A 232 15.53 6.76 26.06
C ASN A 232 16.41 5.68 25.43
N GLN A 233 16.87 4.72 26.23
CA GLN A 233 17.65 3.59 25.72
C GLN A 233 16.84 2.69 24.77
N ALA A 234 15.51 2.65 24.91
CA ALA A 234 14.63 1.84 24.07
C ALA A 234 14.67 2.24 22.58
N ILE A 235 15.09 3.48 22.26
CA ILE A 235 15.32 3.92 20.87
C ILE A 235 16.40 3.07 20.18
N SER A 236 17.33 2.50 20.96
CA SER A 236 18.35 1.56 20.46
C SER A 236 17.77 0.23 19.97
N ALA A 237 16.47 -0.04 20.23
CA ALA A 237 15.77 -1.22 19.74
C ALA A 237 15.16 -1.03 18.34
N LEU A 238 14.97 0.20 17.88
CA LEU A 238 14.40 0.51 16.55
C LEU A 238 15.10 -0.21 15.38
N PRO A 239 16.43 -0.41 15.37
CA PRO A 239 17.07 -1.17 14.30
C PRO A 239 16.51 -2.59 14.15
N PHE A 240 16.03 -3.21 15.23
CA PHE A 240 15.44 -4.56 15.25
C PHE A 240 13.93 -4.57 14.95
N LEU A 241 13.32 -3.41 14.69
CA LEU A 241 11.90 -3.23 14.43
C LEU A 241 11.69 -2.69 13.00
N PRO A 242 11.80 -3.54 11.96
CA PRO A 242 11.77 -3.08 10.57
C PRO A 242 10.48 -2.36 10.17
N ARG A 243 9.38 -2.60 10.90
CA ARG A 243 8.05 -2.02 10.67
C ARG A 243 7.69 -0.95 11.71
N THR A 244 8.63 -0.44 12.49
CA THR A 244 8.35 0.58 13.49
C THR A 244 9.42 1.64 13.52
N ASP A 245 9.01 2.90 13.58
CA ASP A 245 9.94 4.01 13.62
C ASP A 245 9.47 5.13 14.55
N LEU A 246 10.42 5.91 15.06
CA LEU A 246 10.20 7.13 15.85
C LEU A 246 10.85 8.30 15.12
N LEU A 247 10.02 9.19 14.58
CA LEU A 247 10.47 10.24 13.67
C LEU A 247 10.12 11.64 14.18
N PRO A 248 10.97 12.65 13.92
CA PRO A 248 10.62 14.03 14.20
C PRO A 248 9.46 14.47 13.32
N LEU A 249 8.71 15.47 13.78
CA LEU A 249 7.63 16.08 12.99
C LEU A 249 8.12 16.64 11.64
N THR A 250 9.43 16.92 11.54
CA THR A 250 10.08 17.39 10.31
C THR A 250 10.19 16.31 9.23
N ASP A 251 9.95 15.04 9.55
CA ASP A 251 10.12 13.92 8.64
C ASP A 251 8.77 13.38 8.12
N ILE A 252 7.66 14.04 8.44
CA ILE A 252 6.38 13.80 7.73
C ILE A 252 6.61 14.13 6.24
N PRO A 253 6.35 13.17 5.32
CA PRO A 253 6.56 13.38 3.89
C PRO A 253 5.70 14.52 3.33
N ASP A 254 6.10 15.03 2.16
CA ASP A 254 5.38 16.12 1.49
C ASP A 254 4.15 15.63 0.69
N THR A 255 3.98 14.31 0.56
CA THR A 255 2.84 13.67 -0.12
C THR A 255 2.30 12.49 0.69
N TRP A 256 1.00 12.24 0.60
CA TRP A 256 0.34 11.20 1.39
C TRP A 256 0.79 9.79 0.99
N GLN A 257 1.22 9.59 -0.26
CA GLN A 257 1.73 8.29 -0.68
C GLN A 257 3.00 7.90 0.07
N GLY A 258 3.84 8.85 0.51
CA GLY A 258 5.00 8.56 1.36
C GLY A 258 4.61 7.93 2.72
N LEU A 259 3.36 8.11 3.15
CA LEU A 259 2.79 7.48 4.35
C LEU A 259 2.05 6.17 4.04
N SER A 260 1.89 5.78 2.77
CA SER A 260 1.07 4.62 2.39
C SER A 260 1.65 3.27 2.83
N SER A 261 2.94 3.20 3.17
CA SER A 261 3.54 2.02 3.81
C SER A 261 3.16 1.88 5.28
N ALA A 262 2.67 2.94 5.94
CA ALA A 262 2.23 2.89 7.32
C ALA A 262 0.78 2.37 7.43
N ASP A 263 0.57 1.45 8.38
CA ASP A 263 -0.75 0.98 8.79
C ASP A 263 -1.31 1.79 9.97
N LEU A 264 -0.44 2.37 10.80
CA LEU A 264 -0.78 3.17 11.98
C LEU A 264 0.18 4.36 12.13
N ILE A 265 -0.36 5.56 12.37
CA ILE A 265 0.41 6.72 12.80
C ILE A 265 0.01 7.07 14.22
N VAL A 266 1.01 7.35 15.08
CA VAL A 266 0.82 7.71 16.48
C VAL A 266 1.40 9.11 16.73
N LEU A 267 0.58 10.00 17.29
CA LEU A 267 0.93 11.39 17.60
C LEU A 267 0.39 11.78 18.96
N GLU A 268 1.12 12.60 19.71
CA GLU A 268 0.53 13.32 20.84
C GLU A 268 -0.43 14.40 20.29
N ARG A 269 -1.51 14.73 21.02
CA ARG A 269 -2.38 15.86 20.65
C ARG A 269 -1.57 17.15 20.41
N LYS A 270 -0.63 17.47 21.30
CA LYS A 270 0.19 18.69 21.19
C LYS A 270 1.11 18.64 19.97
N ASP A 271 1.53 17.46 19.51
CA ASP A 271 2.27 17.30 18.25
C ASP A 271 1.36 17.50 17.04
N LEU A 272 0.18 16.90 17.04
CA LEU A 272 -0.82 17.08 15.98
C LEU A 272 -1.18 18.57 15.81
N GLU A 273 -1.44 19.28 16.91
CA GLU A 273 -1.67 20.73 16.90
C GLU A 273 -0.44 21.52 16.44
N THR A 274 0.77 21.03 16.73
CA THR A 274 2.02 21.67 16.28
C THR A 274 2.16 21.54 14.77
N VAL A 275 1.92 20.35 14.21
CA VAL A 275 1.95 20.11 12.76
C VAL A 275 0.87 20.96 12.07
N ALA A 276 -0.36 20.98 12.59
CA ALA A 276 -1.46 21.77 12.03
C ALA A 276 -1.15 23.28 12.00
N ARG A 277 -0.49 23.82 13.05
CA ARG A 277 -0.17 25.25 13.15
C ARG A 277 1.11 25.66 12.42
N LYS A 278 2.18 24.87 12.51
CA LYS A 278 3.51 25.24 12.01
C LYS A 278 3.77 24.77 10.58
N THR A 279 3.15 23.67 10.16
CA THR A 279 3.35 23.02 8.87
C THR A 279 2.01 22.51 8.32
N PRO A 280 1.06 23.41 8.00
CA PRO A 280 -0.29 23.04 7.58
C PRO A 280 -0.31 22.16 6.32
N GLU A 281 0.66 22.29 5.43
CA GLU A 281 0.85 21.42 4.27
C GLU A 281 1.07 19.96 4.66
N ARG A 282 1.83 19.69 5.73
CA ARG A 282 2.06 18.33 6.24
C ARG A 282 0.87 17.81 7.03
N PHE A 283 0.12 18.69 7.67
CA PHE A 283 -1.16 18.32 8.26
C PHE A 283 -2.17 17.90 7.18
N ALA A 284 -2.20 18.59 6.04
CA ALA A 284 -3.04 18.19 4.91
C ALA A 284 -2.63 16.81 4.36
N VAL A 285 -1.33 16.51 4.29
CA VAL A 285 -0.82 15.17 3.93
C VAL A 285 -1.31 14.08 4.90
N LEU A 286 -1.25 14.33 6.21
CA LEU A 286 -1.80 13.41 7.22
C LEU A 286 -3.31 13.20 7.02
N HIS A 287 -4.07 14.26 6.78
CA HIS A 287 -5.52 14.15 6.56
C HIS A 287 -5.85 13.37 5.27
N GLN A 288 -5.14 13.64 4.17
CA GLN A 288 -5.28 12.88 2.93
C GLN A 288 -5.00 11.38 3.13
N TRP A 289 -3.96 11.04 3.89
CA TRP A 289 -3.65 9.65 4.24
C TRP A 289 -4.77 9.00 5.06
N ILE A 290 -5.37 9.73 6.01
CA ILE A 290 -6.54 9.23 6.76
C ILE A 290 -7.72 9.01 5.81
N LEU A 291 -8.08 9.98 4.98
CA LEU A 291 -9.18 9.86 4.01
C LEU A 291 -8.99 8.64 3.09
N ALA A 292 -7.74 8.37 2.69
CA ALA A 292 -7.36 7.23 1.85
C ALA A 292 -7.41 5.87 2.57
N GLY A 293 -7.61 5.79 3.89
CA GLY A 293 -7.72 4.53 4.64
C GLY A 293 -6.75 4.38 5.82
N GLY A 294 -5.97 5.41 6.13
CA GLY A 294 -5.03 5.44 7.26
C GLY A 294 -5.70 5.32 8.63
N ASN A 295 -4.94 4.84 9.61
CA ASN A 295 -5.39 4.74 11.01
C ASN A 295 -4.55 5.66 11.90
N LEU A 296 -5.18 6.67 12.53
CA LEU A 296 -4.51 7.64 13.40
C LEU A 296 -4.82 7.37 14.87
N LEU A 297 -3.79 7.27 15.70
CA LEU A 297 -3.90 7.26 17.17
C LEU A 297 -3.40 8.60 17.73
N VAL A 298 -4.27 9.33 18.41
CA VAL A 298 -3.94 10.57 19.13
C VAL A 298 -3.99 10.32 20.62
N TRP A 299 -2.90 10.54 21.34
CA TRP A 299 -2.83 10.35 22.80
C TRP A 299 -2.66 11.66 23.56
N ASN A 300 -2.83 11.61 24.89
CA ASN A 300 -2.84 12.80 25.75
C ASN A 300 -3.85 13.86 25.28
N ALA A 301 -5.01 13.42 24.79
CA ALA A 301 -5.94 14.32 24.14
C ALA A 301 -6.75 15.18 25.12
N GLY A 302 -6.82 14.81 26.39
CA GLY A 302 -7.65 15.46 27.39
C GLY A 302 -9.15 15.16 27.22
N GLU A 303 -9.97 15.69 28.11
CA GLU A 303 -11.43 15.44 28.12
C GLU A 303 -12.12 15.90 26.83
N ASN A 304 -11.68 17.03 26.28
CA ASN A 304 -12.19 17.59 25.02
C ASN A 304 -11.34 17.17 23.82
N GLY A 305 -10.66 16.01 23.92
CA GLY A 305 -9.73 15.54 22.89
C GLY A 305 -10.39 15.33 21.53
N SER A 306 -11.57 14.73 21.53
CA SER A 306 -12.39 14.51 20.32
C SER A 306 -12.73 15.83 19.63
N ASP A 307 -13.24 16.82 20.38
CA ASP A 307 -13.63 18.13 19.85
C ASP A 307 -12.42 18.90 19.31
N ALA A 308 -11.27 18.78 19.96
CA ALA A 308 -10.04 19.42 19.50
C ALA A 308 -9.56 18.82 18.17
N VAL A 309 -9.61 17.50 18.00
CA VAL A 309 -9.29 16.86 16.72
C VAL A 309 -10.26 17.29 15.62
N ASP A 310 -11.54 17.45 15.96
CA ASP A 310 -12.56 17.91 15.02
C ASP A 310 -12.31 19.33 14.52
N GLN A 311 -11.98 20.24 15.45
CA GLN A 311 -11.62 21.61 15.11
C GLN A 311 -10.37 21.69 14.22
N LEU A 312 -9.42 20.77 14.36
CA LEU A 312 -8.24 20.73 13.50
C LEU A 312 -8.58 20.23 12.09
N LEU A 313 -9.37 19.17 11.97
CA LEU A 313 -9.67 18.54 10.67
C LEU A 313 -10.71 19.32 9.86
N ALA A 314 -11.68 19.92 10.54
CA ALA A 314 -12.80 20.62 9.94
C ALA A 314 -13.12 21.94 10.69
N PRO A 315 -12.21 22.94 10.67
CA PRO A 315 -12.35 24.18 11.44
C PRO A 315 -13.59 25.00 11.09
N ASN A 316 -14.12 24.83 9.88
CA ASN A 316 -15.29 25.54 9.35
C ASN A 316 -16.54 24.64 9.23
N ALA A 317 -16.56 23.47 9.87
CA ALA A 317 -17.73 22.59 9.81
C ALA A 317 -18.94 23.26 10.46
N THR A 318 -19.92 23.63 9.65
CA THR A 318 -21.23 24.16 10.09
C THR A 318 -22.27 23.07 10.33
N ASN A 319 -21.95 21.81 10.00
CA ASN A 319 -22.84 20.64 10.08
C ASN A 319 -22.32 19.58 11.06
N ALA A 320 -23.20 18.63 11.40
CA ALA A 320 -22.91 17.52 12.32
C ALA A 320 -21.78 16.63 11.80
N ILE A 321 -20.63 16.73 12.45
CA ILE A 321 -19.49 15.83 12.26
C ILE A 321 -19.87 14.40 12.71
N SER A 322 -19.27 13.36 12.12
CA SER A 322 -19.50 11.97 12.53
C SER A 322 -19.34 11.83 14.05
N ALA A 323 -20.39 11.32 14.71
CA ALA A 323 -20.39 11.18 16.17
C ALA A 323 -19.28 10.24 16.66
N TRP A 324 -18.54 10.70 17.66
CA TRP A 324 -17.52 9.92 18.35
C TRP A 324 -18.17 8.82 19.20
N LYS A 325 -17.68 7.59 19.07
CA LYS A 325 -18.03 6.48 19.97
C LYS A 325 -17.03 6.45 21.12
N SER A 326 -17.49 6.74 22.33
CA SER A 326 -16.67 6.75 23.53
C SER A 326 -16.86 5.48 24.35
N PHE A 327 -15.78 4.91 24.86
CA PHE A 327 -15.80 3.71 25.70
C PHE A 327 -14.49 3.58 26.50
N PRO A 328 -14.50 2.94 27.67
CA PRO A 328 -13.28 2.64 28.41
C PRO A 328 -12.52 1.47 27.76
N THR A 329 -11.18 1.44 27.87
CA THR A 329 -10.34 0.41 27.26
C THR A 329 -10.72 -1.01 27.68
N ASN A 330 -11.13 -1.21 28.93
CA ASN A 330 -11.51 -2.53 29.47
C ASN A 330 -12.85 -3.07 28.91
N SER A 331 -13.68 -2.26 28.27
CA SER A 331 -14.89 -2.73 27.58
C SER A 331 -14.64 -3.19 26.15
N VAL A 332 -13.46 -2.93 25.59
CA VAL A 332 -13.11 -3.32 24.22
C VAL A 332 -12.88 -4.83 24.16
N ASN A 333 -13.49 -5.51 23.19
CA ASN A 333 -13.35 -6.95 23.03
C ASN A 333 -12.03 -7.27 22.30
N GLU A 334 -11.13 -8.01 22.94
CA GLU A 334 -9.85 -8.41 22.33
C GLU A 334 -10.04 -9.29 21.09
N ARG A 335 -11.20 -9.94 20.90
CA ARG A 335 -11.51 -10.66 19.65
C ARG A 335 -11.48 -9.77 18.41
N ASP A 336 -11.68 -8.46 18.58
CA ASP A 336 -11.60 -7.49 17.49
C ASP A 336 -10.16 -7.32 16.96
N LEU A 337 -9.14 -7.83 17.66
CA LEU A 337 -7.77 -7.98 17.12
C LEU A 337 -7.68 -8.93 15.93
N GLY A 338 -8.64 -9.84 15.77
CA GLY A 338 -8.70 -10.73 14.62
C GLY A 338 -7.42 -11.55 14.38
N ILE A 339 -6.76 -11.32 13.23
CA ILE A 339 -5.56 -12.09 12.85
C ILE A 339 -4.34 -11.77 13.72
N PHE A 340 -4.28 -10.58 14.33
CA PHE A 340 -3.15 -10.15 15.15
C PHE A 340 -2.96 -11.04 16.36
N ASP A 341 -4.07 -11.37 17.03
CA ASP A 341 -4.10 -12.27 18.18
C ASP A 341 -3.59 -13.68 17.80
N LYS A 342 -4.04 -14.20 16.65
CA LYS A 342 -3.61 -15.51 16.14
C LYS A 342 -2.12 -15.58 15.83
N ILE A 343 -1.51 -14.47 15.38
CA ILE A 343 -0.08 -14.42 15.06
C ILE A 343 0.76 -14.41 16.33
N ARG A 344 0.31 -13.75 17.39
CA ARG A 344 0.99 -13.73 18.70
C ARG A 344 0.93 -15.06 19.43
N HIS A 345 -0.16 -15.81 19.22
CA HIS A 345 -0.38 -17.12 19.83
C HIS A 345 -0.62 -18.20 18.75
N PRO A 346 0.38 -18.49 17.89
CA PRO A 346 0.18 -19.38 16.75
C PRO A 346 -0.05 -20.82 17.23
N ARG A 347 -1.18 -21.43 16.83
CA ARG A 347 -1.54 -22.83 17.16
C ARG A 347 -1.18 -23.85 16.08
N ASN A 348 -0.38 -23.47 15.08
CA ASN A 348 -0.18 -24.24 13.84
C ASN A 348 1.31 -24.55 13.55
N ARG A 349 1.58 -25.21 12.42
CA ARG A 349 2.90 -25.68 11.97
C ARG A 349 4.01 -24.61 12.01
N TYR A 350 3.65 -23.33 11.82
CA TYR A 350 4.57 -22.19 11.92
C TYR A 350 5.20 -22.11 13.32
N ALA A 351 4.40 -22.32 14.38
CA ALA A 351 4.88 -22.32 15.77
C ALA A 351 5.88 -23.46 16.05
N ALA A 352 5.69 -24.62 15.40
CA ALA A 352 6.53 -25.79 15.62
C ALA A 352 7.90 -25.72 14.94
N THR A 353 8.07 -24.87 13.92
CA THR A 353 9.31 -24.76 13.12
C THR A 353 10.15 -23.51 13.45
N ASN A 354 9.51 -22.42 13.88
CA ASN A 354 10.17 -21.13 14.15
C ASN A 354 10.04 -20.71 15.64
N ALA A 355 10.16 -21.67 16.56
CA ALA A 355 9.80 -21.54 17.98
C ALA A 355 10.50 -20.38 18.71
N ALA A 356 9.91 -19.19 18.60
CA ALA A 356 10.11 -18.08 19.51
C ALA A 356 8.75 -17.53 19.87
N ASN A 357 8.36 -17.83 21.11
CA ASN A 357 7.10 -17.37 21.66
C ASN A 357 7.19 -15.87 21.86
N TYR A 358 6.14 -15.15 21.44
CA TYR A 358 5.91 -13.79 21.91
C TYR A 358 5.94 -13.78 23.44
N VAL A 359 6.80 -12.94 24.04
CA VAL A 359 6.88 -12.79 25.49
C VAL A 359 6.29 -11.43 25.87
N PRO A 360 5.16 -11.38 26.59
CA PRO A 360 4.62 -10.11 27.06
C PRO A 360 5.57 -9.51 28.09
N LEU A 361 5.84 -8.21 27.96
CA LEU A 361 6.68 -7.46 28.88
C LEU A 361 5.85 -6.48 29.72
N ALA A 362 6.38 -6.11 30.88
CA ALA A 362 5.80 -5.09 31.75
C ALA A 362 6.90 -4.23 32.39
N VAL A 363 6.58 -2.97 32.70
CA VAL A 363 7.47 -2.08 33.48
C VAL A 363 6.98 -2.04 34.93
N ARG A 364 7.80 -2.51 35.88
CA ARG A 364 7.52 -2.43 37.34
C ARG A 364 8.65 -1.69 38.05
N LYS A 365 8.31 -0.62 38.78
CA LYS A 365 9.28 0.24 39.48
C LYS A 365 10.42 0.70 38.55
N GLY A 366 10.08 1.09 37.31
CA GLY A 366 11.03 1.52 36.27
C GLY A 366 11.81 0.41 35.56
N LYS A 367 11.77 -0.83 36.05
CA LYS A 367 12.47 -1.99 35.47
C LYS A 367 11.57 -2.80 34.55
N LEU A 368 12.13 -3.23 33.43
CA LEU A 368 11.46 -4.13 32.47
C LEU A 368 11.51 -5.57 32.99
N ILE A 369 10.36 -6.23 33.04
CA ILE A 369 10.21 -7.63 33.44
C ILE A 369 9.35 -8.39 32.41
N GLU A 370 9.44 -9.71 32.40
CA GLU A 370 8.48 -10.55 31.69
C GLU A 370 7.18 -10.61 32.49
N SER A 371 6.04 -10.55 31.81
CA SER A 371 4.73 -10.72 32.44
C SER A 371 4.35 -12.20 32.45
N ASP A 372 3.84 -12.69 33.58
CA ASP A 372 3.34 -14.08 33.71
C ASP A 372 2.05 -14.34 32.89
N ASP A 373 1.49 -13.28 32.29
CA ASP A 373 0.22 -13.29 31.56
C ASP A 373 0.18 -14.37 30.44
N SER A 374 1.31 -14.70 29.81
CA SER A 374 1.37 -15.68 28.70
C SER A 374 1.53 -17.15 29.13
N LEU A 375 1.92 -17.44 30.38
CA LEU A 375 2.29 -18.80 30.76
C LEU A 375 1.09 -19.74 31.00
N ASN A 376 -0.12 -19.20 31.18
CA ASN A 376 -1.31 -19.98 31.58
C ASN A 376 -2.58 -19.72 30.75
N GLY A 377 -2.51 -19.03 29.61
CA GLY A 377 -3.71 -18.73 28.79
C GLY A 377 -4.66 -17.70 29.43
N SER A 378 -4.19 -16.96 30.43
CA SER A 378 -4.88 -15.85 31.08
C SER A 378 -4.85 -14.59 30.20
N THR A 379 -5.97 -13.86 30.12
CA THR A 379 -6.03 -12.54 29.48
C THR A 379 -5.00 -11.60 30.12
N PRO A 380 -4.17 -10.87 29.34
CA PRO A 380 -3.19 -9.95 29.90
C PRO A 380 -3.85 -8.89 30.79
N ILE A 381 -3.21 -8.53 31.91
CA ILE A 381 -3.79 -7.56 32.86
C ILE A 381 -3.95 -6.21 32.15
N ALA A 382 -5.19 -5.71 32.05
CA ALA A 382 -5.56 -4.53 31.26
C ALA A 382 -5.02 -3.17 31.78
N GLY A 383 -4.25 -3.17 32.88
CA GLY A 383 -3.79 -1.95 33.53
C GLY A 383 -4.95 -1.09 34.04
N THR A 384 -4.68 0.18 34.35
CA THR A 384 -5.73 1.18 34.64
C THR A 384 -6.50 1.47 33.35
N PRO A 385 -7.84 1.33 33.33
CA PRO A 385 -8.62 1.61 32.13
C PRO A 385 -8.46 3.06 31.65
N LEU A 386 -8.14 3.25 30.37
CA LEU A 386 -8.11 4.56 29.73
C LEU A 386 -9.47 4.85 29.10
N LYS A 387 -9.82 6.13 28.98
CA LYS A 387 -10.99 6.57 28.20
C LYS A 387 -10.58 6.76 26.76
N LEU A 388 -11.32 6.11 25.85
CA LEU A 388 -11.07 6.11 24.42
C LEU A 388 -12.28 6.69 23.70
N ALA A 389 -12.03 7.37 22.58
CA ALA A 389 -13.06 7.75 21.62
C ALA A 389 -12.60 7.37 20.20
N ALA A 390 -13.50 6.88 19.36
CA ALA A 390 -13.17 6.52 17.98
C ALA A 390 -14.24 6.95 16.98
N ARG A 391 -13.82 7.26 15.76
CA ARG A 391 -14.70 7.51 14.61
C ARG A 391 -14.03 7.14 13.29
N ASN A 392 -14.85 7.03 12.24
CA ASN A 392 -14.35 6.92 10.87
C ASN A 392 -14.21 8.32 10.25
N GLU A 393 -13.21 8.48 9.38
CA GLU A 393 -12.88 9.70 8.64
C GLU A 393 -12.49 9.31 7.21
N GLY A 394 -13.36 9.56 6.23
CA GLY A 394 -13.24 8.93 4.91
C GLY A 394 -13.21 7.41 5.03
N PHE A 395 -12.26 6.75 4.36
CA PHE A 395 -12.02 5.32 4.56
C PHE A 395 -11.21 5.02 5.83
N GLY A 396 -10.58 6.03 6.45
CA GLY A 396 -9.72 5.92 7.62
C GLY A 396 -10.46 5.84 8.95
N LYS A 397 -9.67 5.72 10.02
CA LYS A 397 -10.16 5.66 11.39
C LYS A 397 -9.27 6.46 12.32
N ILE A 398 -9.89 7.23 13.20
CA ILE A 398 -9.20 8.02 14.23
C ILE A 398 -9.59 7.47 15.60
N VAL A 399 -8.59 7.23 16.44
CA VAL A 399 -8.76 6.85 17.84
C VAL A 399 -8.05 7.88 18.72
N VAL A 400 -8.77 8.38 19.70
CA VAL A 400 -8.31 9.36 20.66
C VAL A 400 -8.24 8.70 22.03
N VAL A 401 -7.09 8.82 22.70
CA VAL A 401 -6.85 8.40 24.09
C VAL A 401 -6.81 9.64 24.96
N GLN A 402 -7.68 9.70 25.96
CA GLN A 402 -7.77 10.88 26.84
C GLN A 402 -6.45 11.17 27.58
N GLY A 403 -5.75 10.13 28.06
CA GLY A 403 -4.51 10.25 28.83
C GLY A 403 -3.30 9.62 28.13
N ASN A 404 -2.23 9.42 28.89
CA ASN A 404 -0.98 8.81 28.44
C ASN A 404 -1.10 7.27 28.45
N PRO A 405 -1.05 6.58 27.28
CA PRO A 405 -1.08 5.12 27.23
C PRO A 405 0.29 4.46 27.50
N PHE A 406 1.37 5.24 27.65
CA PHE A 406 2.73 4.73 27.81
C PHE A 406 3.16 4.66 29.30
N PRO A 407 3.94 3.63 29.69
CA PRO A 407 4.29 2.45 28.90
C PRO A 407 3.11 1.50 28.68
N GLY A 408 2.08 1.57 29.54
CA GLY A 408 0.91 0.69 29.47
C GLY A 408 1.24 -0.77 29.78
N THR A 409 0.27 -1.66 29.56
CA THR A 409 0.47 -3.12 29.60
C THR A 409 0.21 -3.73 28.22
N ALA A 410 0.66 -4.97 28.01
CA ALA A 410 0.32 -5.75 26.83
C ALA A 410 -1.21 -5.77 26.57
N GLY A 411 -2.01 -5.99 27.62
CA GLY A 411 -3.47 -6.00 27.55
C GLY A 411 -4.08 -4.64 27.18
N SER A 412 -3.53 -3.54 27.71
CA SER A 412 -3.98 -2.19 27.32
C SER A 412 -3.73 -1.93 25.83
N TRP A 413 -2.53 -2.25 25.32
CA TRP A 413 -2.19 -2.06 23.91
C TRP A 413 -3.00 -2.96 22.97
N GLN A 414 -3.19 -4.23 23.34
CA GLN A 414 -4.10 -5.15 22.64
C GLN A 414 -5.49 -4.55 22.48
N ARG A 415 -6.05 -3.97 23.53
CA ARG A 415 -7.37 -3.34 23.49
C ARG A 415 -7.38 -2.05 22.68
N ILE A 416 -6.33 -1.24 22.73
CA ILE A 416 -6.19 -0.06 21.86
C ILE A 416 -6.16 -0.47 20.39
N PHE A 417 -5.39 -1.49 20.01
CA PHE A 417 -5.37 -2.02 18.64
C PHE A 417 -6.71 -2.65 18.25
N ALA A 418 -7.39 -3.33 19.17
CA ALA A 418 -8.72 -3.89 18.95
C ALA A 418 -9.76 -2.82 18.60
N VAL A 419 -9.62 -1.58 19.11
CA VAL A 419 -10.47 -0.46 18.68
C VAL A 419 -10.36 -0.20 17.19
N PHE A 420 -9.17 -0.33 16.61
CA PHE A 420 -9.01 -0.17 15.16
C PHE A 420 -9.60 -1.34 14.37
N HIS A 421 -9.81 -2.49 15.00
CA HIS A 421 -10.00 -3.80 14.39
C HIS A 421 -8.74 -4.29 13.66
N GLY A 422 -8.34 -5.54 13.93
CA GLY A 422 -7.13 -6.11 13.33
C GLY A 422 -7.20 -6.25 11.80
N ASP A 423 -8.40 -6.32 11.23
CA ASP A 423 -8.58 -6.33 9.77
C ASP A 423 -8.31 -4.97 9.12
N ARG A 424 -8.30 -3.87 9.88
CA ARG A 424 -7.87 -2.54 9.43
C ARG A 424 -6.38 -2.31 9.65
N LEU A 425 -5.78 -2.99 10.63
CA LEU A 425 -4.34 -2.90 10.91
C LEU A 425 -3.52 -3.87 10.04
N ALA A 426 -4.10 -4.98 9.59
CA ALA A 426 -3.48 -5.87 8.60
C ALA A 426 -3.65 -5.28 7.20
N TRP A 427 -2.56 -4.84 6.59
CA TRP A 427 -2.52 -4.32 5.23
C TRP A 427 -3.30 -5.21 4.25
N PHE A 428 -3.02 -6.52 4.20
CA PHE A 428 -3.66 -7.37 3.18
C PHE A 428 -5.18 -7.52 3.35
N GLN A 429 -5.70 -7.35 4.56
CA GLN A 429 -7.14 -7.36 4.82
C GLN A 429 -7.75 -6.00 4.51
N ARG A 430 -7.09 -4.92 4.92
CA ARG A 430 -7.49 -3.54 4.64
C ARG A 430 -7.65 -3.28 3.14
N TYR A 431 -6.69 -3.74 2.35
CA TYR A 431 -6.71 -3.60 0.88
C TYR A 431 -7.41 -4.77 0.17
N GLY A 432 -7.68 -5.87 0.87
CA GLY A 432 -8.32 -7.06 0.32
C GLY A 432 -7.47 -7.83 -0.70
N MET A 433 -6.16 -7.63 -0.69
CA MET A 433 -5.18 -8.26 -1.56
C MET A 433 -3.83 -8.34 -0.85
N SER A 434 -2.94 -9.20 -1.34
CA SER A 434 -1.56 -9.30 -0.86
C SER A 434 -0.59 -8.95 -1.98
N ARG A 435 0.51 -8.27 -1.66
CA ARG A 435 1.66 -8.10 -2.58
C ARG A 435 2.68 -9.23 -2.44
N LEU A 436 2.38 -10.22 -1.59
CA LEU A 436 3.30 -11.30 -1.20
C LEU A 436 2.76 -12.69 -1.51
N ARG A 437 1.45 -12.86 -1.36
CA ARG A 437 0.76 -14.15 -1.44
C ARG A 437 -0.14 -14.19 -2.65
N GLU A 438 -0.52 -15.40 -3.06
CA GLU A 438 -1.47 -15.61 -4.14
C GLU A 438 -2.80 -14.92 -3.86
N ASN A 439 -3.31 -14.19 -4.85
CA ASN A 439 -4.60 -13.50 -4.77
C ASN A 439 -5.65 -14.26 -5.57
N LEU A 440 -6.32 -15.23 -4.94
CA LEU A 440 -7.39 -16.01 -5.58
C LEU A 440 -8.55 -15.12 -6.06
N GLY A 441 -8.81 -14.01 -5.36
CA GLY A 441 -9.79 -13.00 -5.77
C GLY A 441 -9.51 -12.34 -7.13
N PHE A 442 -8.36 -12.58 -7.77
CA PHE A 442 -8.05 -12.12 -9.14
C PHE A 442 -9.13 -12.58 -10.13
N TRP A 443 -9.55 -13.84 -10.02
CA TRP A 443 -10.52 -14.46 -10.93
C TRP A 443 -11.94 -13.89 -10.77
N GLU A 444 -12.27 -13.31 -9.61
CA GLU A 444 -13.59 -12.76 -9.33
C GLU A 444 -13.88 -11.43 -10.08
N PHE A 445 -12.85 -10.81 -10.65
CA PHE A 445 -12.92 -9.49 -11.28
C PHE A 445 -12.37 -9.47 -12.72
N LEU A 446 -12.66 -10.52 -13.48
CA LEU A 446 -12.34 -10.55 -14.90
C LEU A 446 -13.32 -9.72 -15.73
N ILE A 447 -12.84 -9.27 -16.89
CA ILE A 447 -13.64 -8.54 -17.87
C ILE A 447 -14.54 -9.54 -18.59
N PRO A 448 -15.87 -9.36 -18.60
CA PRO A 448 -16.79 -10.25 -19.31
C PRO A 448 -16.44 -10.39 -20.79
N GLY A 449 -16.53 -11.62 -21.32
CA GLY A 449 -16.25 -11.91 -22.72
C GLY A 449 -14.79 -11.82 -23.17
N VAL A 450 -13.85 -11.52 -22.26
CA VAL A 450 -12.41 -11.47 -22.54
C VAL A 450 -11.72 -12.74 -22.08
N GLY A 451 -10.84 -13.29 -22.92
CA GLY A 451 -10.08 -14.50 -22.60
C GLY A 451 -10.90 -15.80 -22.62
N VAL A 452 -12.16 -15.73 -23.08
CA VAL A 452 -12.98 -16.93 -23.32
C VAL A 452 -12.62 -17.47 -24.69
N ALA A 453 -12.16 -18.72 -24.75
CA ALA A 453 -11.95 -19.39 -26.03
C ALA A 453 -13.32 -19.66 -26.69
N PRO A 454 -13.58 -19.18 -27.92
CA PRO A 454 -14.82 -19.46 -28.64
C PRO A 454 -14.78 -20.90 -29.20
N VAL A 455 -14.83 -21.89 -28.30
CA VAL A 455 -14.62 -23.31 -28.61
C VAL A 455 -15.56 -23.75 -29.72
N THR A 456 -16.85 -23.39 -29.66
CA THR A 456 -17.84 -23.77 -30.67
C THR A 456 -17.53 -23.18 -32.04
N THR A 457 -17.07 -21.92 -32.11
CA THR A 457 -16.70 -21.29 -33.39
C THR A 457 -15.44 -21.93 -33.96
N PHE A 458 -14.44 -22.21 -33.12
CA PHE A 458 -13.23 -22.94 -33.54
C PHE A 458 -13.55 -24.35 -34.02
N GLU A 459 -14.37 -25.10 -33.30
CA GLU A 459 -14.81 -26.44 -33.65
C GLU A 459 -15.53 -26.46 -35.00
N LEU A 460 -16.45 -25.53 -35.23
CA LEU A 460 -17.15 -25.37 -36.51
C LEU A 460 -16.16 -25.06 -37.64
N LEU A 461 -15.26 -24.08 -37.45
CA LEU A 461 -14.29 -23.67 -38.48
C LEU A 461 -13.29 -24.78 -38.82
N ILE A 462 -12.78 -25.50 -37.81
CA ILE A 462 -11.87 -26.64 -38.02
C ILE A 462 -12.61 -27.78 -38.71
N THR A 463 -13.85 -28.08 -38.31
CA THR A 463 -14.68 -29.12 -38.95
C THR A 463 -14.92 -28.78 -40.42
N LEU A 464 -15.31 -27.53 -40.70
CA LEU A 464 -15.49 -27.04 -42.07
C LEU A 464 -14.19 -27.15 -42.88
N PHE A 465 -13.06 -26.78 -42.29
CA PHE A 465 -11.75 -26.92 -42.92
C PHE A 465 -11.39 -28.37 -43.27
N VAL A 466 -11.58 -29.31 -42.34
CA VAL A 466 -11.30 -30.74 -42.58
C VAL A 466 -12.18 -31.28 -43.71
N ILE A 467 -13.45 -30.89 -43.76
CA ILE A 467 -14.38 -31.27 -44.83
C ILE A 467 -13.95 -30.66 -46.17
N LEU A 468 -13.59 -29.38 -46.18
CA LEU A 468 -13.19 -28.67 -47.40
C LEU A 468 -11.90 -29.23 -47.99
N ILE A 469 -10.85 -29.42 -47.19
CA ILE A 469 -9.54 -29.91 -47.65
C ILE A 469 -9.51 -31.41 -47.90
N GLY A 470 -10.26 -32.18 -47.12
CA GLY A 470 -10.33 -33.63 -47.25
C GLY A 470 -11.30 -34.05 -48.37
N PRO A 471 -12.53 -34.46 -48.02
CA PRO A 471 -13.45 -35.05 -48.98
C PRO A 471 -13.79 -34.10 -50.13
N VAL A 472 -14.12 -32.83 -49.86
CA VAL A 472 -14.59 -31.91 -50.92
C VAL A 472 -13.52 -31.66 -51.97
N ASN A 473 -12.32 -31.24 -51.55
CA ASN A 473 -11.20 -30.98 -52.46
C ASN A 473 -10.76 -32.25 -53.21
N TYR A 474 -10.73 -33.41 -52.54
CA TYR A 474 -10.41 -34.69 -53.19
C TYR A 474 -11.43 -35.07 -54.27
N PHE A 475 -12.73 -35.09 -53.95
CA PHE A 475 -13.77 -35.48 -54.89
C PHE A 475 -13.90 -34.50 -56.06
N LEU A 476 -13.71 -33.19 -55.81
CA LEU A 476 -13.74 -32.16 -56.83
C LEU A 476 -12.54 -32.25 -57.79
N LEU A 477 -11.33 -32.47 -57.27
CA LEU A 477 -10.14 -32.66 -58.13
C LEU A 477 -10.15 -34.01 -58.86
N ARG A 478 -10.75 -35.05 -58.26
CA ARG A 478 -10.97 -36.35 -58.89
C ARG A 478 -11.97 -36.25 -60.05
N SER A 479 -13.08 -35.54 -59.88
CA SER A 479 -14.08 -35.37 -60.95
C SER A 479 -13.53 -34.53 -62.12
N ILE A 480 -12.62 -33.60 -61.86
CA ILE A 480 -11.92 -32.79 -62.88
C ILE A 480 -10.70 -33.52 -63.48
N GLY A 481 -10.36 -34.72 -62.98
CA GLY A 481 -9.24 -35.54 -63.48
C GLY A 481 -7.85 -34.96 -63.17
N ARG A 482 -7.74 -34.04 -62.21
CA ARG A 482 -6.53 -33.25 -61.92
C ARG A 482 -6.05 -33.43 -60.48
N LEU A 483 -5.98 -34.66 -59.99
CA LEU A 483 -5.55 -35.02 -58.63
C LEU A 483 -4.15 -34.47 -58.27
N ASN A 484 -3.25 -34.31 -59.23
CA ASN A 484 -1.91 -33.75 -58.99
C ASN A 484 -1.94 -32.31 -58.42
N PHE A 485 -3.04 -31.56 -58.61
CA PHE A 485 -3.21 -30.22 -58.05
C PHE A 485 -3.42 -30.21 -56.52
N LEU A 486 -3.62 -31.36 -55.88
CA LEU A 486 -3.65 -31.47 -54.41
C LEU A 486 -2.39 -30.87 -53.76
N ILE A 487 -1.24 -30.96 -54.44
CA ILE A 487 0.04 -30.38 -53.99
C ILE A 487 -0.06 -28.86 -53.79
N VAL A 488 -0.93 -28.18 -54.54
CA VAL A 488 -1.12 -26.73 -54.47
C VAL A 488 -2.37 -26.37 -53.66
N THR A 489 -3.49 -27.08 -53.86
CA THR A 489 -4.76 -26.71 -53.20
C THR A 489 -4.74 -26.93 -51.70
N VAL A 490 -4.01 -27.93 -51.21
CA VAL A 490 -3.89 -28.19 -49.77
C VAL A 490 -3.12 -27.06 -49.06
N PRO A 491 -1.89 -26.67 -49.48
CA PRO A 491 -1.20 -25.52 -48.87
C PRO A 491 -1.97 -24.19 -48.99
N VAL A 492 -2.56 -23.90 -50.15
CA VAL A 492 -3.32 -22.65 -50.35
C VAL A 492 -4.57 -22.62 -49.47
N GLY A 493 -5.29 -23.74 -49.39
CA GLY A 493 -6.47 -23.85 -48.52
C GLY A 493 -6.12 -23.77 -47.04
N ALA A 494 -5.01 -24.37 -46.61
CA ALA A 494 -4.50 -24.24 -45.25
C ALA A 494 -4.11 -22.79 -44.93
N PHE A 495 -3.46 -22.08 -45.85
CA PHE A 495 -3.13 -20.68 -45.69
C PHE A 495 -4.40 -19.81 -45.56
N LEU A 496 -5.39 -20.02 -46.43
CA LEU A 496 -6.66 -19.28 -46.39
C LEU A 496 -7.37 -19.47 -45.05
N VAL A 497 -7.50 -20.71 -44.57
CA VAL A 497 -8.15 -20.96 -43.28
C VAL A 497 -7.37 -20.37 -42.12
N THR A 498 -6.05 -20.45 -42.14
CA THR A 498 -5.21 -19.78 -41.12
C THR A 498 -5.43 -18.27 -41.12
N ALA A 499 -5.50 -17.65 -42.31
CA ALA A 499 -5.78 -16.22 -42.46
C ALA A 499 -7.19 -15.85 -41.96
N VAL A 500 -8.21 -16.68 -42.22
CA VAL A 500 -9.57 -16.49 -41.71
C VAL A 500 -9.61 -16.60 -40.19
N LEU A 501 -8.94 -17.61 -39.60
CA LEU A 501 -8.87 -17.77 -38.15
C LEU A 501 -8.14 -16.60 -37.48
N MET A 502 -7.02 -16.15 -38.05
CA MET A 502 -6.29 -14.98 -37.56
C MET A 502 -7.14 -13.71 -37.64
N SER A 503 -7.83 -13.50 -38.76
CA SER A 503 -8.72 -12.35 -38.97
C SER A 503 -9.88 -12.38 -37.98
N TYR A 504 -10.49 -13.54 -37.77
CA TYR A 504 -11.54 -13.73 -36.79
C TYR A 504 -11.06 -13.40 -35.37
N ALA A 505 -9.88 -13.89 -34.97
CA ALA A 505 -9.33 -13.59 -33.65
C ALA A 505 -9.09 -12.08 -33.45
N VAL A 506 -8.53 -11.38 -34.45
CA VAL A 506 -8.33 -9.92 -34.39
C VAL A 506 -9.66 -9.17 -34.30
N LEU A 507 -10.67 -9.60 -35.06
CA LEU A 507 -11.99 -8.98 -35.06
C LEU A 507 -12.80 -9.28 -33.79
N SER A 508 -12.68 -10.48 -33.20
CA SER A 508 -13.41 -10.84 -31.98
C SER A 508 -12.78 -10.24 -30.72
N ASP A 509 -11.46 -10.27 -30.62
CA ASP A 509 -10.74 -9.68 -29.49
C ASP A 509 -10.88 -8.15 -29.50
N GLY A 510 -10.90 -7.58 -30.71
CA GLY A 510 -10.92 -6.14 -30.93
C GLY A 510 -9.53 -5.52 -30.78
N LEU A 511 -9.33 -4.37 -31.43
CA LEU A 511 -8.11 -3.56 -31.25
C LEU A 511 -8.25 -2.55 -30.08
N SER A 512 -9.48 -2.34 -29.60
CA SER A 512 -9.78 -1.46 -28.48
C SER A 512 -9.40 -2.10 -27.14
N THR A 513 -9.03 -1.27 -26.17
CA THR A 513 -8.87 -1.72 -24.79
C THR A 513 -10.25 -1.90 -24.16
N LYS A 514 -10.49 -3.08 -23.58
CA LYS A 514 -11.66 -3.37 -22.75
C LYS A 514 -11.28 -3.15 -21.29
N SER A 515 -12.23 -2.65 -20.50
CA SER A 515 -12.01 -2.37 -19.08
C SER A 515 -13.16 -2.90 -18.22
N ARG A 516 -12.88 -3.24 -16.97
CA ARG A 516 -13.88 -3.43 -15.92
C ARG A 516 -13.48 -2.59 -14.71
N ILE A 517 -14.34 -1.68 -14.29
CA ILE A 517 -14.05 -0.72 -13.23
C ILE A 517 -15.05 -0.91 -12.10
N ARG A 518 -14.56 -0.98 -10.86
CA ARG A 518 -15.39 -1.02 -9.65
C ARG A 518 -14.84 -0.04 -8.65
N THR A 519 -15.63 1.00 -8.36
CA THR A 519 -15.20 2.13 -7.54
C THR A 519 -16.19 2.41 -6.44
N VAL A 520 -15.68 2.74 -5.25
CA VAL A 520 -16.43 3.42 -4.20
C VAL A 520 -15.72 4.71 -3.87
N THR A 521 -16.46 5.81 -3.92
CA THR A 521 -15.99 7.15 -3.59
C THR A 521 -16.77 7.67 -2.39
N LEU A 522 -16.05 8.14 -1.37
CA LEU A 522 -16.62 8.86 -0.24
C LEU A 522 -16.40 10.35 -0.43
N LEU A 523 -17.47 11.14 -0.36
CA LEU A 523 -17.44 12.59 -0.58
C LEU A 523 -18.12 13.34 0.58
N ASP A 524 -17.36 14.12 1.32
CA ASP A 524 -17.93 15.14 2.19
C ASP A 524 -18.04 16.44 1.39
N GLN A 525 -19.23 16.76 0.88
CA GLN A 525 -19.42 17.93 0.03
C GLN A 525 -19.43 19.24 0.85
N THR A 526 -19.53 19.17 2.18
CA THR A 526 -19.47 20.36 3.05
C THR A 526 -18.06 20.92 3.12
N THR A 527 -17.07 20.03 3.15
CA THR A 527 -15.65 20.37 3.12
C THR A 527 -15.05 20.27 1.72
N GLY A 528 -15.75 19.62 0.78
CA GLY A 528 -15.25 19.29 -0.56
C GLY A 528 -14.19 18.19 -0.57
N ARG A 529 -13.99 17.48 0.55
CA ARG A 529 -12.95 16.45 0.70
C ARG A 529 -13.51 15.06 0.44
N GLY A 530 -12.69 14.18 -0.10
CA GLY A 530 -13.08 12.81 -0.31
C GLY A 530 -11.92 11.90 -0.62
N ALA A 531 -12.24 10.63 -0.84
CA ALA A 531 -11.32 9.65 -1.38
C ALA A 531 -12.06 8.65 -2.26
N SER A 532 -11.38 8.19 -3.31
CA SER A 532 -11.88 7.16 -4.22
C SER A 532 -10.96 5.95 -4.15
N TRP A 533 -11.57 4.77 -3.96
CA TRP A 533 -10.93 3.48 -4.11
C TRP A 533 -11.48 2.82 -5.38
N SER A 534 -10.59 2.38 -6.27
CA SER A 534 -10.98 1.86 -7.57
C SER A 534 -10.21 0.58 -7.90
N ARG A 535 -10.93 -0.54 -8.02
CA ARG A 535 -10.41 -1.78 -8.60
C ARG A 535 -10.66 -1.76 -10.10
N GLN A 536 -9.60 -1.92 -10.87
CA GLN A 536 -9.62 -1.75 -12.31
C GLN A 536 -9.01 -2.97 -12.98
N ALA A 537 -9.65 -3.47 -14.03
CA ALA A 537 -9.12 -4.50 -14.90
C ALA A 537 -9.02 -3.92 -16.32
N TYR A 538 -7.87 -4.12 -16.97
CA TYR A 538 -7.63 -3.71 -18.34
C TYR A 538 -7.21 -4.92 -19.18
N TYR A 539 -7.72 -4.98 -20.41
CA TYR A 539 -7.28 -5.93 -21.42
C TYR A 539 -7.18 -5.21 -22.76
N ALA A 540 -6.03 -5.31 -23.40
CA ALA A 540 -5.82 -4.80 -24.75
C ALA A 540 -5.40 -5.92 -25.68
N GLY A 541 -6.04 -6.03 -26.84
CA GLY A 541 -5.56 -6.91 -27.92
C GLY A 541 -4.16 -6.50 -28.39
N LEU A 542 -3.89 -5.18 -28.44
CA LEU A 542 -2.59 -4.57 -28.63
C LEU A 542 -2.38 -3.47 -27.59
N ALA A 543 -1.49 -3.70 -26.63
CA ALA A 543 -1.18 -2.72 -25.59
C ALA A 543 -0.40 -1.53 -26.16
N SER A 544 -0.76 -0.33 -25.72
CA SER A 544 -0.04 0.89 -26.08
C SER A 544 1.34 0.93 -25.40
N THR A 545 2.35 1.37 -26.13
CA THR A 545 3.69 1.65 -25.57
C THR A 545 3.70 2.84 -24.61
N SER A 546 2.69 3.71 -24.67
CA SER A 546 2.52 4.84 -23.73
C SER A 546 2.24 4.39 -22.29
N GLY A 547 1.76 3.16 -22.10
CA GLY A 547 1.39 2.63 -20.79
C GLY A 547 0.09 3.19 -20.22
N LEU A 548 -0.06 3.07 -18.90
CA LEU A 548 -1.18 3.56 -18.11
C LEU A 548 -0.79 4.88 -17.46
N THR A 549 -1.69 5.85 -17.43
CA THR A 549 -1.44 7.18 -16.86
C THR A 549 -2.39 7.43 -15.70
N PHE A 550 -1.84 7.72 -14.53
CA PHE A 550 -2.59 8.00 -13.30
C PHE A 550 -2.24 9.40 -12.77
N PRO A 551 -3.15 10.03 -12.00
CA PRO A 551 -2.82 11.25 -11.27
C PRO A 551 -1.64 11.08 -10.32
N VAL A 552 -0.78 12.10 -10.16
CA VAL A 552 0.41 12.07 -9.29
C VAL A 552 0.10 11.94 -7.79
N ASP A 553 -1.14 12.20 -7.39
CA ASP A 553 -1.67 12.07 -6.03
C ASP A 553 -2.40 10.73 -5.82
N ALA A 554 -2.35 9.80 -6.79
CA ALA A 554 -2.87 8.44 -6.62
C ALA A 554 -1.78 7.50 -6.08
N ALA A 555 -2.19 6.52 -5.27
CA ALA A 555 -1.40 5.33 -5.00
C ALA A 555 -1.94 4.18 -5.85
N VAL A 556 -1.07 3.49 -6.58
CA VAL A 556 -1.44 2.42 -7.51
C VAL A 556 -0.75 1.12 -7.13
N TYR A 557 -1.55 0.10 -6.83
CA TYR A 557 -1.09 -1.24 -6.51
C TYR A 557 -1.51 -2.22 -7.59
N GLU A 558 -0.58 -3.01 -8.12
CA GLU A 558 -0.93 -4.11 -9.01
C GLU A 558 -1.66 -5.21 -8.23
N TYR A 559 -2.81 -5.64 -8.75
CA TYR A 559 -3.51 -6.82 -8.26
C TYR A 559 -3.08 -8.01 -9.13
N GLU A 560 -1.90 -8.56 -8.83
CA GLU A 560 -1.36 -9.74 -9.50
C GLU A 560 -1.93 -11.02 -8.90
N GLN A 561 -2.10 -12.05 -9.74
CA GLN A 561 -2.49 -13.35 -9.20
C GLN A 561 -1.36 -13.93 -8.35
N TYR A 562 -0.12 -13.83 -8.84
CA TYR A 562 1.07 -14.37 -8.18
C TYR A 562 2.16 -13.29 -8.02
N PRO A 563 2.02 -12.36 -7.06
CA PRO A 563 2.89 -11.19 -6.94
C PRO A 563 4.41 -11.48 -6.95
N LEU A 564 4.86 -12.59 -6.35
CA LEU A 564 6.29 -12.91 -6.28
C LEU A 564 6.82 -13.78 -7.43
N THR A 565 5.93 -14.39 -8.22
CA THR A 565 6.35 -15.45 -9.17
C THR A 565 5.80 -15.28 -10.58
N GLU A 566 4.87 -14.35 -10.78
CA GLU A 566 4.31 -14.05 -12.09
C GLU A 566 5.39 -13.45 -13.01
N HIS A 567 5.45 -13.92 -14.26
CA HIS A 567 6.37 -13.36 -15.24
C HIS A 567 5.71 -12.20 -15.98
N THR A 568 6.10 -10.99 -15.61
CA THR A 568 5.48 -9.73 -16.09
C THR A 568 6.36 -8.96 -17.06
N GLY A 569 7.65 -9.29 -17.18
CA GLY A 569 8.61 -8.52 -17.96
C GLY A 569 9.07 -7.25 -17.24
N GLU A 570 9.87 -6.40 -17.91
CA GLU A 570 10.41 -5.19 -17.29
C GLU A 570 9.31 -4.15 -17.01
N LYS A 571 9.12 -3.82 -15.73
CA LYS A 571 8.23 -2.76 -15.26
C LYS A 571 8.98 -1.43 -15.18
N ARG A 572 8.37 -0.36 -15.68
CA ARG A 572 8.90 1.01 -15.61
C ARG A 572 7.82 1.96 -15.14
N MET A 573 8.20 2.91 -14.31
CA MET A 573 7.32 3.92 -13.77
C MET A 573 8.01 5.27 -13.85
N ASP A 574 7.39 6.23 -14.51
CA ASP A 574 7.93 7.56 -14.69
C ASP A 574 7.07 8.56 -13.89
N TRP A 575 7.72 9.37 -13.05
CA TRP A 575 7.11 10.49 -12.34
C TRP A 575 7.35 11.79 -13.11
N GLY A 576 6.26 12.49 -13.45
CA GLY A 576 6.29 13.82 -14.07
C GLY A 576 5.05 14.62 -13.67
N GLU A 577 4.39 15.24 -14.65
CA GLU A 577 3.06 15.85 -14.45
C GLU A 577 1.98 14.79 -14.12
N ASP A 578 2.17 13.58 -14.64
CA ASP A 578 1.38 12.39 -14.35
C ASP A 578 2.29 11.26 -13.85
N GLN A 579 1.68 10.25 -13.22
CA GLN A 579 2.32 8.98 -12.90
C GLN A 579 2.10 8.00 -14.07
N VAL A 580 3.15 7.61 -14.79
CA VAL A 580 3.03 6.76 -15.99
C VAL A 580 3.64 5.36 -15.76
N LEU A 581 2.82 4.32 -15.88
CA LEU A 581 3.20 2.90 -15.71
C LEU A 581 3.34 2.21 -17.07
N ARG A 582 4.55 1.74 -17.40
CA ARG A 582 4.90 1.21 -18.74
C ARG A 582 5.52 -0.19 -18.68
N GLY A 583 5.63 -0.81 -19.85
CA GLY A 583 6.24 -2.13 -20.03
C GLY A 583 5.39 -3.23 -19.41
N GLY A 584 5.95 -3.97 -18.44
CA GLY A 584 5.31 -5.12 -17.81
C GLY A 584 3.96 -4.83 -17.15
N TYR A 585 3.68 -3.56 -16.82
CA TYR A 585 2.39 -3.11 -16.28
C TYR A 585 1.23 -3.23 -17.27
N PHE A 586 1.47 -3.12 -18.58
CA PHE A 586 0.39 -3.15 -19.58
C PHE A 586 0.82 -3.92 -20.83
N ARG A 587 0.30 -5.15 -20.96
CA ARG A 587 0.73 -6.13 -21.96
C ARG A 587 -0.44 -6.55 -22.85
N SER A 588 -0.14 -6.82 -24.11
CA SER A 588 -1.11 -7.32 -25.08
C SER A 588 -1.63 -8.71 -24.68
N ARG A 589 -2.93 -8.92 -24.85
CA ARG A 589 -3.63 -10.22 -24.68
C ARG A 589 -3.54 -10.84 -23.28
N VAL A 590 -3.30 -10.02 -22.26
CA VAL A 590 -3.33 -10.43 -20.85
C VAL A 590 -4.22 -9.44 -20.11
N THR A 591 -5.05 -9.92 -19.18
CA THR A 591 -5.82 -9.04 -18.29
C THR A 591 -4.91 -8.60 -17.16
N GLN A 592 -4.71 -7.29 -17.00
CA GLN A 592 -4.00 -6.71 -15.85
C GLN A 592 -5.01 -6.07 -14.91
N GLN A 593 -4.77 -6.20 -13.60
CA GLN A 593 -5.63 -5.60 -12.58
C GLN A 593 -4.84 -4.69 -11.65
N PHE A 594 -5.51 -3.63 -11.19
CA PHE A 594 -4.95 -2.61 -10.32
C PHE A 594 -5.95 -2.24 -9.23
N LEU A 595 -5.44 -1.85 -8.08
CA LEU A 595 -6.15 -1.10 -7.07
C LEU A 595 -5.53 0.30 -7.01
N ALA A 596 -6.29 1.31 -7.40
CA ALA A 596 -5.89 2.71 -7.34
C ALA A 596 -6.69 3.44 -6.26
N ILE A 597 -6.00 4.25 -5.46
CA ILE A 597 -6.58 5.02 -4.36
C ILE A 597 -6.14 6.47 -4.50
N ARG A 598 -7.09 7.39 -4.38
CA ARG A 598 -6.82 8.82 -4.49
C ARG A 598 -7.69 9.62 -3.51
N PRO A 599 -7.10 10.23 -2.47
CA PRO A 599 -7.76 11.32 -1.76
C PRO A 599 -7.81 12.56 -2.65
N PHE A 600 -8.85 13.37 -2.54
CA PHE A 600 -9.04 14.54 -3.38
C PHE A 600 -9.78 15.67 -2.65
N GLN A 601 -9.69 16.86 -3.24
CA GLN A 601 -10.47 18.04 -2.90
C GLN A 601 -11.22 18.49 -4.16
N THR A 602 -12.53 18.65 -4.09
CA THR A 602 -13.39 18.95 -5.24
C THR A 602 -14.55 19.88 -4.85
N ALA A 603 -15.02 20.68 -5.80
CA ALA A 603 -16.23 21.50 -5.64
C ALA A 603 -17.51 20.76 -6.07
N ARG A 604 -17.37 19.54 -6.61
CA ARG A 604 -18.46 18.70 -7.09
C ARG A 604 -19.38 18.31 -5.95
N ARG A 605 -20.70 18.39 -6.17
CA ARG A 605 -21.72 18.13 -5.14
C ARG A 605 -23.07 17.78 -5.74
N LEU A 606 -23.98 17.33 -4.89
CA LEU A 606 -25.42 17.34 -5.20
C LEU A 606 -26.05 18.50 -4.43
N GLU A 607 -26.57 19.49 -5.14
CA GLU A 607 -27.27 20.61 -4.52
C GLU A 607 -28.71 20.20 -4.21
N VAL A 608 -29.02 20.06 -2.92
CA VAL A 608 -30.33 19.61 -2.45
C VAL A 608 -31.17 20.83 -2.09
N SER A 609 -32.35 20.92 -2.69
CA SER A 609 -33.27 22.04 -2.48
C SER A 609 -34.62 21.52 -1.98
N THR A 610 -35.23 22.26 -1.06
CA THR A 610 -36.57 21.95 -0.55
C THR A 610 -37.49 23.12 -0.87
N GLN A 611 -38.42 22.93 -1.81
CA GLN A 611 -39.40 23.95 -2.21
C GLN A 611 -40.82 23.38 -2.08
N GLU A 612 -41.71 24.12 -1.42
CA GLU A 612 -43.14 23.74 -1.27
C GLU A 612 -43.37 22.31 -0.71
N GLY A 613 -42.44 21.80 0.11
CA GLY A 613 -42.50 20.44 0.67
C GLY A 613 -42.06 19.33 -0.28
N LYS A 614 -41.60 19.67 -1.49
CA LYS A 614 -40.93 18.75 -2.42
C LYS A 614 -39.42 18.91 -2.32
N LEU A 615 -38.72 17.79 -2.34
CA LEU A 615 -37.27 17.74 -2.35
C LEU A 615 -36.80 17.60 -3.80
N SER A 616 -35.92 18.49 -4.26
CA SER A 616 -35.27 18.40 -5.56
C SER A 616 -33.75 18.32 -5.38
N VAL A 617 -33.07 17.80 -6.41
CA VAL A 617 -31.62 17.76 -6.44
C VAL A 617 -31.11 18.24 -7.79
N LYS A 618 -30.09 19.10 -7.76
CA LYS A 618 -29.33 19.49 -8.93
C LYS A 618 -27.98 18.76 -8.93
N ASN A 619 -27.68 18.11 -10.04
CA ASN A 619 -26.49 17.28 -10.18
C ASN A 619 -25.26 18.10 -10.60
N GLU A 620 -24.44 18.50 -9.63
CA GLU A 620 -23.15 19.17 -9.86
C GLU A 620 -21.96 18.21 -9.66
N LEU A 621 -22.18 16.89 -9.76
CA LEU A 621 -21.09 15.90 -9.73
C LEU A 621 -20.29 15.89 -11.05
N GLY A 622 -20.84 16.49 -12.11
CA GLY A 622 -20.30 16.55 -13.47
C GLY A 622 -20.16 15.18 -14.15
N THR A 623 -21.01 14.24 -13.74
CA THR A 623 -21.26 12.96 -14.40
C THR A 623 -22.74 12.66 -14.30
N GLN A 624 -23.28 11.87 -15.23
CA GLN A 624 -24.65 11.38 -15.11
C GLN A 624 -24.79 10.49 -13.87
N VAL A 625 -25.82 10.77 -13.07
CA VAL A 625 -26.27 9.91 -11.97
C VAL A 625 -27.35 9.00 -12.55
N THR A 626 -27.05 7.71 -12.61
CA THR A 626 -27.97 6.70 -13.16
C THR A 626 -29.05 6.36 -12.14
N GLN A 627 -28.69 6.20 -10.87
CA GLN A 627 -29.60 5.98 -9.76
C GLN A 627 -29.10 6.71 -8.52
N LEU A 628 -30.01 7.26 -7.73
CA LEU A 628 -29.75 8.01 -6.51
C LEU A 628 -30.68 7.53 -5.40
N ILE A 629 -30.12 7.21 -4.24
CA ILE A 629 -30.84 7.16 -2.96
C ILE A 629 -30.31 8.29 -2.10
N LEU A 630 -31.17 9.22 -1.71
CA LEU A 630 -30.85 10.36 -0.86
C LEU A 630 -31.59 10.24 0.47
N ILE A 631 -30.90 10.55 1.57
CA ILE A 631 -31.43 10.50 2.93
C ILE A 631 -31.53 11.92 3.46
N ASP A 632 -32.75 12.32 3.81
CA ASP A 632 -32.99 13.64 4.39
C ASP A 632 -32.57 13.72 5.86
N GLN A 633 -32.81 14.88 6.48
CA GLN A 633 -32.52 15.12 7.89
C GLN A 633 -33.38 14.30 8.87
N ASN A 634 -34.52 13.76 8.42
CA ASN A 634 -35.44 12.93 9.20
C ASN A 634 -35.19 11.42 8.95
N ALA A 635 -34.08 11.07 8.28
CA ALA A 635 -33.75 9.72 7.85
C ALA A 635 -34.76 9.09 6.87
N VAL A 636 -35.55 9.90 6.16
CA VAL A 636 -36.44 9.45 5.09
C VAL A 636 -35.63 9.28 3.81
N GLN A 637 -35.82 8.15 3.14
CA GLN A 637 -35.13 7.82 1.90
C GLN A 637 -35.94 8.30 0.69
N TYR A 638 -35.28 8.98 -0.22
CA TYR A 638 -35.81 9.43 -1.49
C TYR A 638 -35.03 8.81 -2.64
N PHE A 639 -35.69 8.64 -3.78
CA PHE A 639 -35.15 8.03 -4.98
C PHE A 639 -35.32 8.93 -6.20
N ALA A 640 -34.30 8.94 -7.05
CA ALA A 640 -34.35 9.46 -8.42
C ALA A 640 -33.40 8.67 -9.33
N LYS A 641 -33.60 8.81 -10.64
CA LYS A 641 -32.82 8.13 -11.67
C LYS A 641 -32.55 9.06 -12.86
N ASP A 642 -31.53 8.70 -13.64
CA ASP A 642 -31.18 9.35 -14.91
C ASP A 642 -31.03 10.88 -14.84
N ILE A 643 -30.32 11.36 -13.81
CA ILE A 643 -30.05 12.79 -13.60
C ILE A 643 -28.77 13.15 -14.37
N ARG A 644 -28.94 13.86 -15.49
CA ARG A 644 -27.82 14.35 -16.30
C ARG A 644 -26.95 15.35 -15.53
N PRO A 645 -25.68 15.56 -15.92
CA PRO A 645 -24.87 16.65 -15.38
C PRO A 645 -25.61 17.99 -15.50
N ASP A 646 -25.52 18.80 -14.45
CA ASP A 646 -26.11 20.14 -14.31
C ASP A 646 -27.65 20.21 -14.39
N ALA A 647 -28.32 19.07 -14.49
CA ALA A 647 -29.78 18.98 -14.49
C ALA A 647 -30.33 18.92 -13.06
N GLU A 648 -31.54 19.46 -12.90
CA GLU A 648 -32.36 19.33 -11.70
C GLU A 648 -33.38 18.19 -11.87
N SER A 649 -33.65 17.47 -10.78
CA SER A 649 -34.62 16.38 -10.75
C SER A 649 -35.38 16.38 -9.42
N ASP A 650 -36.69 16.17 -9.50
CA ASP A 650 -37.55 16.00 -8.33
C ASP A 650 -37.31 14.62 -7.70
N LEU A 651 -37.30 14.58 -6.37
CA LEU A 651 -37.12 13.35 -5.59
C LEU A 651 -38.47 12.84 -5.09
N SER A 652 -38.67 11.53 -5.21
CA SER A 652 -39.84 10.82 -4.64
C SER A 652 -39.42 9.96 -3.46
N VAL A 653 -40.29 9.78 -2.45
CA VAL A 653 -40.02 8.85 -1.35
C VAL A 653 -39.76 7.45 -1.91
N ALA A 654 -38.64 6.84 -1.50
CA ALA A 654 -38.19 5.57 -2.05
C ALA A 654 -39.14 4.44 -1.65
N SER A 655 -39.68 3.71 -2.65
CA SER A 655 -40.44 2.48 -2.42
C SER A 655 -39.51 1.29 -2.14
N SER A 656 -40.05 0.22 -1.55
CA SER A 656 -39.31 -1.04 -1.37
C SER A 656 -38.79 -1.61 -2.68
N ASP A 657 -39.52 -1.41 -3.77
CA ASP A 657 -39.18 -1.89 -5.10
C ASP A 657 -38.00 -1.11 -5.68
N GLN A 658 -37.97 0.21 -5.51
CA GLN A 658 -36.85 1.07 -5.95
C GLN A 658 -35.56 0.75 -5.17
N ILE A 659 -35.66 0.53 -3.85
CA ILE A 659 -34.52 0.10 -3.03
C ILE A 659 -34.00 -1.27 -3.49
N SER A 660 -34.92 -2.18 -3.83
CA SER A 660 -34.58 -3.52 -4.33
C SER A 660 -33.96 -3.47 -5.74
N GLU A 661 -34.46 -2.57 -6.60
CA GLU A 661 -33.89 -2.29 -7.91
C GLU A 661 -32.44 -1.79 -7.79
N PHE A 662 -32.19 -0.81 -6.92
CA PHE A 662 -30.85 -0.29 -6.66
C PHE A 662 -29.89 -1.39 -6.19
N ARG A 663 -30.33 -2.21 -5.23
CA ARG A 663 -29.56 -3.38 -4.76
C ARG A 663 -29.28 -4.39 -5.86
N ARG A 664 -30.26 -4.65 -6.73
CA ARG A 664 -30.09 -5.56 -7.87
C ARG A 664 -29.02 -5.04 -8.82
N THR A 665 -29.03 -3.74 -9.15
CA THR A 665 -27.99 -3.13 -9.99
C THR A 665 -26.58 -3.27 -9.39
N LEU A 666 -26.43 -3.11 -8.07
CA LEU A 666 -25.15 -3.38 -7.39
C LEU A 666 -24.75 -4.86 -7.47
N ASN A 667 -25.71 -5.77 -7.25
CA ASN A 667 -25.47 -7.22 -7.21
C ASN A 667 -25.14 -7.82 -8.58
N GLU A 668 -25.80 -7.37 -9.65
CA GLU A 668 -25.53 -7.82 -11.03
C GLU A 668 -24.08 -7.51 -11.46
N LYS A 669 -23.50 -6.46 -10.90
CA LYS A 669 -22.14 -5.98 -11.18
C LYS A 669 -21.12 -6.39 -10.10
N ASN A 670 -21.50 -7.30 -9.20
CA ASN A 670 -20.66 -7.74 -8.10
C ASN A 670 -19.47 -8.62 -8.55
N LEU A 671 -18.55 -8.88 -7.63
CA LEU A 671 -17.45 -9.82 -7.83
C LEU A 671 -18.02 -11.23 -8.03
N SER A 672 -17.59 -11.90 -9.09
CA SER A 672 -18.07 -13.23 -9.44
C SER A 672 -17.00 -13.99 -10.20
N ILE A 673 -16.79 -15.24 -9.82
CA ILE A 673 -15.96 -16.17 -10.59
C ILE A 673 -16.56 -16.33 -12.01
N PRO A 674 -15.75 -16.48 -13.07
CA PRO A 674 -16.28 -16.67 -14.42
C PRO A 674 -17.05 -17.98 -14.54
N ASP A 675 -18.05 -17.99 -15.40
CA ASP A 675 -18.83 -19.20 -15.67
C ASP A 675 -17.93 -20.33 -16.18
N GLY A 676 -18.11 -21.53 -15.62
CA GLY A 676 -17.31 -22.71 -15.96
C GLY A 676 -15.93 -22.77 -15.29
N PHE A 677 -15.51 -21.77 -14.52
CA PHE A 677 -14.26 -21.84 -13.75
C PHE A 677 -14.46 -22.65 -12.46
N ASP A 678 -13.84 -23.83 -12.39
CA ASP A 678 -13.79 -24.64 -11.17
C ASP A 678 -12.67 -24.16 -10.24
N HIS A 679 -13.03 -23.25 -9.34
CA HIS A 679 -12.12 -22.73 -8.32
C HIS A 679 -11.56 -23.82 -7.40
N ARG A 680 -12.32 -24.87 -7.08
CA ARG A 680 -11.83 -25.93 -6.19
C ARG A 680 -10.74 -26.75 -6.86
N THR A 681 -10.97 -27.16 -8.10
CA THR A 681 -9.96 -27.87 -8.90
C THR A 681 -8.74 -26.99 -9.15
N TYR A 682 -8.93 -25.68 -9.37
CA TYR A 682 -7.83 -24.73 -9.50
C TYR A 682 -6.98 -24.66 -8.23
N VAL A 683 -7.59 -24.40 -7.08
CA VAL A 683 -6.89 -24.31 -5.79
C VAL A 683 -6.16 -25.60 -5.45
N GLN A 684 -6.77 -26.77 -5.68
CA GLN A 684 -6.10 -28.07 -5.45
C GLN A 684 -4.85 -28.26 -6.34
N ARG A 685 -4.89 -27.75 -7.58
CA ARG A 685 -3.75 -27.77 -8.50
C ARG A 685 -2.72 -26.66 -8.23
N SER A 686 -3.16 -25.51 -7.68
CA SER A 686 -2.29 -24.40 -7.30
C SER A 686 -1.56 -24.66 -5.97
N SER A 687 -2.23 -25.29 -4.99
CA SER A 687 -1.66 -25.61 -3.68
C SER A 687 -0.49 -26.61 -3.75
N THR A 688 -0.40 -27.39 -4.82
CA THR A 688 0.76 -28.26 -5.12
C THR A 688 1.89 -27.51 -5.82
N ARG A 689 1.66 -26.28 -6.30
CA ARG A 689 2.62 -25.37 -6.93
C ARG A 689 3.07 -24.23 -6.03
N THR A 690 2.52 -24.07 -4.81
CA THR A 690 2.96 -23.04 -3.85
C THR A 690 4.47 -23.16 -3.67
N ASN A 691 5.20 -22.20 -4.23
CA ASN A 691 6.64 -22.30 -4.41
C ASN A 691 7.37 -22.52 -3.07
N TYR A 692 8.39 -23.37 -3.11
CA TYR A 692 9.36 -23.61 -2.03
C TYR A 692 9.89 -22.31 -1.40
N TYR A 693 9.92 -21.21 -2.15
CA TYR A 693 10.41 -19.92 -1.68
C TYR A 693 9.41 -19.10 -0.86
N VAL A 694 8.10 -19.17 -1.17
CA VAL A 694 7.05 -18.63 -0.27
C VAL A 694 7.03 -19.42 1.03
N GLN A 695 7.38 -20.71 0.99
CA GLN A 695 7.59 -21.53 2.18
C GLN A 695 8.91 -21.19 2.91
N SER A 696 9.91 -20.65 2.22
CA SER A 696 11.20 -20.25 2.82
C SER A 696 11.16 -18.88 3.51
N SER A 697 10.29 -17.96 3.05
CA SER A 697 10.00 -16.71 3.74
C SER A 697 8.99 -16.98 4.86
N SER A 698 9.37 -16.73 6.11
CA SER A 698 8.52 -17.03 7.26
C SER A 698 7.40 -15.99 7.39
N MET A 699 6.30 -16.20 6.66
CA MET A 699 5.08 -15.38 6.72
C MET A 699 4.07 -16.00 7.69
N PRO A 700 3.86 -15.43 8.90
CA PRO A 700 2.99 -16.04 9.91
C PRO A 700 1.51 -16.15 9.49
N GLU A 701 1.04 -15.26 8.62
CA GLU A 701 -0.36 -15.17 8.18
C GLU A 701 -0.76 -16.16 7.09
N ILE A 702 0.20 -16.81 6.41
CA ILE A 702 -0.08 -17.64 5.23
C ILE A 702 -1.04 -18.80 5.54
N PHE A 703 -0.97 -19.36 6.75
CA PHE A 703 -1.84 -20.45 7.21
C PHE A 703 -3.00 -19.96 8.09
N GLN A 704 -3.19 -18.65 8.24
CA GLN A 704 -4.18 -18.07 9.14
C GLN A 704 -5.41 -17.56 8.38
N ARG A 705 -5.19 -16.88 7.24
CA ARG A 705 -6.26 -16.29 6.43
C ARG A 705 -5.79 -15.94 5.03
N GLU A 706 -6.60 -16.28 4.03
CA GLU A 706 -6.34 -15.91 2.62
C GLU A 706 -6.69 -14.43 2.35
N PRO A 707 -5.98 -13.75 1.44
CA PRO A 707 -6.38 -12.44 0.93
C PRO A 707 -7.73 -12.53 0.19
N SER A 708 -8.62 -11.57 0.44
CA SER A 708 -9.94 -11.54 -0.21
C SER A 708 -10.40 -10.10 -0.40
N PHE A 709 -10.71 -9.74 -1.66
CA PHE A 709 -11.08 -8.36 -1.99
C PHE A 709 -12.43 -7.95 -1.40
N ASN A 710 -13.32 -8.92 -1.18
CA ASN A 710 -14.58 -8.74 -0.44
C ASN A 710 -14.38 -8.21 1.00
N GLN A 711 -13.16 -8.32 1.56
CA GLN A 711 -12.81 -7.82 2.89
C GLN A 711 -12.12 -6.44 2.86
N SER A 712 -11.83 -5.90 1.67
CA SER A 712 -11.25 -4.56 1.53
C SER A 712 -12.16 -3.50 2.16
N LEU A 713 -11.57 -2.38 2.58
CA LEU A 713 -12.35 -1.24 3.12
C LEU A 713 -13.44 -0.78 2.15
N MET A 714 -13.13 -0.74 0.86
CA MET A 714 -14.05 -0.37 -0.21
C MET A 714 -15.29 -1.27 -0.25
N GLU A 715 -15.11 -2.59 -0.29
CA GLU A 715 -16.22 -3.55 -0.34
C GLU A 715 -16.98 -3.61 0.97
N ARG A 716 -16.28 -3.52 2.12
CA ARG A 716 -16.92 -3.50 3.43
C ARG A 716 -17.85 -2.31 3.60
N GLU A 717 -17.43 -1.13 3.12
CA GLU A 717 -18.27 0.06 3.18
C GLU A 717 -19.54 -0.15 2.34
N LEU A 718 -19.39 -0.59 1.09
CA LEU A 718 -20.53 -0.86 0.21
C LEU A 718 -21.47 -1.95 0.76
N GLN A 719 -20.92 -3.07 1.25
CA GLN A 719 -21.69 -4.16 1.84
C GLN A 719 -22.44 -3.72 3.11
N ASN A 720 -21.80 -2.91 3.97
CA ASN A 720 -22.43 -2.36 5.16
C ASN A 720 -23.66 -1.52 4.80
N GLN A 721 -23.57 -0.70 3.76
CA GLN A 721 -24.72 0.07 3.29
C GLN A 721 -25.82 -0.83 2.72
N MET A 722 -25.47 -1.82 1.89
CA MET A 722 -26.45 -2.77 1.34
C MET A 722 -27.19 -3.56 2.44
N ALA A 723 -26.47 -4.00 3.48
CA ALA A 723 -27.03 -4.77 4.60
C ALA A 723 -28.08 -4.00 5.42
N HIS A 724 -27.94 -2.67 5.52
CA HIS A 724 -28.84 -1.80 6.29
C HIS A 724 -29.81 -1.02 5.42
N SER A 725 -30.12 -1.49 4.20
CA SER A 725 -30.98 -0.79 3.24
C SER A 725 -30.55 0.66 3.02
N PHE A 726 -29.25 0.93 3.03
CA PHE A 726 -28.62 2.25 2.90
C PHE A 726 -28.87 3.22 4.05
N ALA A 727 -29.67 2.85 5.06
CA ALA A 727 -29.94 3.70 6.23
C ALA A 727 -28.69 3.93 7.11
N ALA A 728 -27.67 3.08 6.99
CA ALA A 728 -26.42 3.21 7.74
C ALA A 728 -25.57 4.44 7.34
N LEU A 729 -25.86 5.09 6.21
CA LEU A 729 -25.23 6.37 5.83
C LEU A 729 -25.58 7.50 6.81
N GLY A 730 -26.73 7.39 7.49
CA GLY A 730 -27.25 8.40 8.41
C GLY A 730 -27.95 9.57 7.70
N PRO A 731 -28.53 10.52 8.47
CA PRO A 731 -29.20 11.70 7.91
C PRO A 731 -28.27 12.58 7.07
N ARG A 732 -28.83 13.34 6.14
CA ARG A 732 -28.09 14.25 5.24
C ARG A 732 -26.97 13.57 4.46
N SER A 733 -27.31 12.45 3.84
CA SER A 733 -26.38 11.66 3.05
C SER A 733 -27.03 11.16 1.76
N TYR A 734 -26.23 10.61 0.86
CA TYR A 734 -26.73 9.93 -0.33
C TYR A 734 -25.79 8.82 -0.79
N ILE A 735 -26.32 7.93 -1.61
CA ILE A 735 -25.55 6.97 -2.41
C ILE A 735 -26.05 7.04 -3.86
N ALA A 736 -25.12 7.25 -4.78
CA ALA A 736 -25.38 7.43 -6.19
C ALA A 736 -24.58 6.41 -7.01
N ILE A 737 -25.22 5.78 -7.99
CA ILE A 737 -24.52 5.04 -9.06
C ILE A 737 -24.32 6.02 -10.21
N VAL A 738 -23.06 6.26 -10.58
CA VAL A 738 -22.69 7.23 -11.61
C VAL A 738 -22.04 6.55 -12.80
N GLU A 739 -22.07 7.20 -13.96
CA GLU A 739 -21.36 6.69 -15.14
C GLU A 739 -19.84 6.73 -14.96
N HIS A 740 -19.30 7.86 -14.52
CA HIS A 740 -17.88 8.01 -14.24
C HIS A 740 -17.61 9.21 -13.32
N PHE A 741 -17.12 9.00 -12.10
CA PHE A 741 -16.80 10.13 -11.23
C PHE A 741 -15.45 10.76 -11.63
N PRO A 742 -15.36 12.07 -11.90
CA PRO A 742 -14.14 12.66 -12.47
C PRO A 742 -12.89 12.58 -11.61
N GLU A 743 -13.03 12.41 -10.28
CA GLU A 743 -11.87 12.24 -9.40
C GLU A 743 -11.39 10.79 -9.28
N THR A 744 -12.11 9.82 -9.89
CA THR A 744 -11.72 8.41 -9.89
C THR A 744 -10.36 8.23 -10.56
N PRO A 745 -9.35 7.62 -9.90
CA PRO A 745 -8.00 7.50 -10.42
C PRO A 745 -7.88 6.37 -11.45
N LEU A 746 -8.35 6.58 -12.68
CA LEU A 746 -8.29 5.59 -13.77
C LEU A 746 -6.95 5.63 -14.51
N GLY A 747 -6.39 4.46 -14.84
CA GLY A 747 -5.16 4.33 -15.62
C GLY A 747 -5.33 4.57 -17.12
N LEU A 748 -6.56 4.45 -17.62
CA LEU A 748 -6.95 4.73 -19.01
C LEU A 748 -8.31 5.41 -19.07
N LYS A 749 -8.43 6.41 -19.94
CA LYS A 749 -9.69 7.06 -20.30
C LYS A 749 -10.44 6.20 -21.32
N THR A 750 -10.92 5.03 -20.90
CA THR A 750 -11.74 4.12 -21.71
C THR A 750 -13.17 4.12 -21.22
N GLN A 751 -14.14 3.87 -22.11
CA GLN A 751 -15.50 3.57 -21.68
C GLN A 751 -15.48 2.36 -20.73
N ALA A 752 -16.21 2.49 -19.63
CA ALA A 752 -16.36 1.43 -18.66
C ALA A 752 -17.06 0.23 -19.32
N GLY A 753 -16.42 -0.93 -19.31
CA GLY A 753 -16.98 -2.13 -19.95
C GLY A 753 -18.11 -2.77 -19.15
N GLU A 754 -18.61 -3.89 -19.68
CA GLU A 754 -19.70 -4.66 -19.06
C GLU A 754 -19.38 -5.01 -17.59
N LYS A 755 -20.40 -4.93 -16.73
CA LYS A 755 -20.32 -5.10 -15.26
C LYS A 755 -19.41 -4.09 -14.53
N SER A 756 -19.07 -2.95 -15.14
CA SER A 756 -18.44 -1.84 -14.44
C SER A 756 -19.44 -1.02 -13.61
N ILE A 757 -19.01 -0.55 -12.45
CA ILE A 757 -19.82 0.26 -11.54
C ILE A 757 -18.98 1.29 -10.79
N GLU A 758 -19.45 2.53 -10.76
CA GLU A 758 -18.91 3.57 -9.90
C GLU A 758 -19.99 4.05 -8.93
N VAL A 759 -19.67 4.04 -7.63
CA VAL A 759 -20.58 4.43 -6.56
C VAL A 759 -20.00 5.63 -5.83
N VAL A 760 -20.78 6.70 -5.68
CA VAL A 760 -20.44 7.87 -4.87
C VAL A 760 -21.36 7.89 -3.65
N MET A 761 -20.78 7.84 -2.46
CA MET A 761 -21.49 8.04 -1.19
C MET A 761 -21.10 9.41 -0.66
N GLY A 762 -22.10 10.28 -0.45
CA GLY A 762 -21.86 11.64 -0.03
C GLY A 762 -22.59 12.06 1.23
N LYS A 763 -22.05 13.07 1.91
CA LYS A 763 -22.73 13.85 2.96
C LYS A 763 -23.00 15.26 2.45
N TRP A 764 -24.14 15.85 2.81
CA TRP A 764 -24.60 17.15 2.28
C TRP A 764 -25.06 18.17 3.33
#